data_AF-A0A8H5LNR2-F1
#
_entry.id   AF-A0A8H5LNR2-F1
#
_cell.length_a   1.000
_cell.length_b   1.000
_cell.length_c   1.000
_cell.angle_alpha   90.00
_cell.angle_beta   90.00
_cell.angle_gamma   90.00
#
_symmetry.space_group_name_H-M   'P 1'
#
loop_
_entity.id
_entity.type
_entity.pdbx_description
1 polymer ?
#
loop_
_entity_poly.entity_id
_entity_poly.type
_entity_poly.pdbx_seq_one_letter_code
_entity_poly.pdbx_strand_id
1 'polypeptide(L)'
;MFKDAHDFLLENSQFIHNEKPVYQIFNLHGASAEEKDDLLQALLADSDIWRRHNQEAKTVSSPKPRMNKAFAEGRRENIDTKLQYQGLRKVNIRDDTYVGEESDAYRSRDAEGRTKETEEGNPNSVTWTEFSAIDVNTESGLQALLNAAVPEAFHDSSARYPPPRCHHGTREQYIEMLTGFGSGTSARSEPEKILWLYGPAGVGKSAVAQSCAEALARSRNLGGSFFFSRLSRRNNPNALFPSISYQIATKAHLYGAVVDHQIRKDPTIVTKSIREQFQELFLKPIGRLQNLSTELRPFVVIIDGLDECDGHDATCDIIEIIAESARMRTTPLRWICLSRPEPHIVATFNMDDMPSLCRQVELPVSRKVDHEILLLLVDELTKVRKKFQLPESWPSEKDFQTLVDLCAGLFIYAATIIRFVNIRNALSPVDQLDAVLKLAHCIKPQPHSDHPLAELDAFYKLIMSCVPPKIFPVIQKILLVKSLNMLQWKEFVKISNVLGLSESQFRNATGSLSSVLDAKSLPVVSSQEIRFYHASFMDFLQDEERSGKFCIYSECLTGLRQELLERLNQVHTLSKDENPIPVQITWPDSPIGNEERLYRLLLRVFLCLFQSFRPLDPVTAASLQKFQFSMIPRLCNRGTFPGATFPAATFSPEKLIDQIPVSSRHKIAYLSYDPLVLWCRPRPVRVAYALGTGKNVAVCWQDRQDYWTIAPYPTFSGLWKSSAES
;
A
#
# COMPACT_ATOMS: atom_id res chain seq x y z
N MET A 1 -31.14 -14.59 22.31
CA MET A 1 -30.04 -14.25 21.36
C MET A 1 -30.40 -14.57 19.90
N PHE A 2 -30.61 -15.83 19.51
CA PHE A 2 -30.95 -16.16 18.10
C PHE A 2 -32.32 -15.64 17.66
N LYS A 3 -33.33 -15.69 18.53
CA LYS A 3 -34.66 -15.12 18.27
C LYS A 3 -34.61 -13.59 18.17
N ASP A 4 -33.81 -12.95 19.03
CA ASP A 4 -33.64 -11.50 19.03
C ASP A 4 -32.89 -10.99 17.78
N ALA A 5 -31.98 -11.80 17.22
CA ALA A 5 -31.28 -11.50 15.97
C ALA A 5 -32.20 -11.66 14.73
N HIS A 6 -33.10 -12.64 14.77
CA HIS A 6 -34.12 -12.85 13.73
C HIS A 6 -35.13 -11.69 13.69
N ASP A 7 -35.60 -11.24 14.86
CA ASP A 7 -36.56 -10.14 14.96
C ASP A 7 -35.91 -8.79 14.58
N PHE A 8 -34.63 -8.59 14.89
CA PHE A 8 -33.85 -7.42 14.45
C PHE A 8 -33.68 -7.33 12.93
N LEU A 9 -33.53 -8.46 12.23
CA LEU A 9 -33.40 -8.50 10.76
C LEU A 9 -34.73 -8.23 10.04
N LEU A 10 -35.85 -8.68 10.60
CA LEU A 10 -37.19 -8.38 10.08
C LEU A 10 -37.54 -6.89 10.18
N GLU A 11 -37.22 -6.25 11.32
CA GLU A 11 -37.50 -4.83 11.55
C GLU A 11 -36.63 -3.88 10.70
N ASN A 12 -35.44 -4.31 10.27
CA ASN A 12 -34.46 -3.45 9.57
C ASN A 12 -34.28 -3.79 8.07
N SER A 13 -35.17 -4.61 7.50
CA SER A 13 -35.11 -5.08 6.11
C SER A 13 -35.17 -3.96 5.05
N GLN A 14 -35.61 -2.75 5.40
CA GLN A 14 -35.60 -1.59 4.49
C GLN A 14 -34.24 -0.87 4.37
N PHE A 15 -33.25 -1.19 5.21
CA PHE A 15 -31.95 -0.50 5.25
C PHE A 15 -30.76 -1.27 4.69
N ILE A 16 -30.94 -2.52 4.26
CA ILE A 16 -29.86 -3.34 3.68
C ILE A 16 -29.84 -3.16 2.16
N HIS A 17 -29.36 -1.99 1.72
CA HIS A 17 -29.23 -1.65 0.30
C HIS A 17 -27.85 -1.96 -0.30
N ASN A 18 -27.01 -2.73 0.39
CA ASN A 18 -25.68 -3.10 -0.10
C ASN A 18 -25.48 -4.61 0.00
N GLU A 19 -25.23 -5.24 -1.15
CA GLU A 19 -24.82 -6.63 -1.30
C GLU A 19 -23.47 -6.89 -0.61
N LYS A 20 -23.50 -7.06 0.72
CA LYS A 20 -22.42 -7.72 1.46
C LYS A 20 -22.84 -9.15 1.77
N PRO A 21 -21.97 -10.16 1.57
CA PRO A 21 -22.25 -11.51 2.01
C PRO A 21 -22.47 -11.53 3.53
N VAL A 22 -23.65 -11.98 3.97
CA VAL A 22 -24.09 -12.08 5.39
C VAL A 22 -23.10 -12.88 6.26
N TYR A 23 -22.25 -13.71 5.64
CA TYR A 23 -21.15 -14.42 6.30
C TYR A 23 -20.15 -13.52 7.03
N GLN A 24 -20.04 -12.23 6.68
CA GLN A 24 -19.14 -11.31 7.39
C GLN A 24 -19.73 -10.73 8.69
N ILE A 25 -21.03 -10.89 8.95
CA ILE A 25 -21.69 -10.25 10.10
C ILE A 25 -21.62 -11.12 11.36
N PHE A 26 -21.53 -12.44 11.24
CA PHE A 26 -21.50 -13.35 12.38
C PHE A 26 -20.17 -14.09 12.46
N ASN A 27 -19.32 -13.64 13.39
CA ASN A 27 -18.05 -14.29 13.72
C ASN A 27 -18.31 -15.58 14.52
N LEU A 28 -18.73 -16.64 13.84
CA LEU A 28 -19.05 -17.94 14.43
C LEU A 28 -17.77 -18.77 14.64
N HIS A 29 -16.91 -18.31 15.56
CA HIS A 29 -15.84 -19.14 16.10
C HIS A 29 -16.42 -20.09 17.14
N GLY A 30 -16.40 -21.39 16.83
CA GLY A 30 -16.82 -22.48 17.74
C GLY A 30 -18.03 -23.30 17.29
N ALA A 31 -18.75 -22.89 16.24
CA ALA A 31 -19.89 -23.66 15.73
C ALA A 31 -19.45 -24.90 14.93
N SER A 32 -20.15 -26.02 15.14
CA SER A 32 -19.93 -27.30 14.45
C SER A 32 -20.32 -27.22 12.97
N ALA A 33 -19.89 -28.19 12.16
CA ALA A 33 -20.18 -28.21 10.73
C ALA A 33 -21.69 -28.33 10.44
N GLU A 34 -22.43 -29.10 11.25
CA GLU A 34 -23.90 -29.22 11.14
C GLU A 34 -24.60 -27.90 11.45
N GLU A 35 -24.17 -27.17 12.49
CA GLU A 35 -24.77 -25.88 12.85
C GLU A 35 -24.55 -24.80 11.77
N LYS A 36 -23.45 -24.90 11.01
CA LYS A 36 -23.17 -24.02 9.87
C LYS A 36 -24.01 -24.39 8.66
N ASP A 37 -24.24 -25.67 8.42
CA ASP A 37 -25.08 -26.17 7.32
C ASP A 37 -26.57 -25.84 7.57
N ASP A 38 -27.06 -25.99 8.79
CA ASP A 38 -28.44 -25.62 9.15
C ASP A 38 -28.70 -24.12 8.97
N LEU A 39 -27.71 -23.28 9.31
CA LEU A 39 -27.76 -21.83 9.14
C LEU A 39 -27.69 -21.43 7.66
N LEU A 40 -26.93 -22.18 6.85
CA LEU A 40 -26.89 -22.05 5.40
C LEU A 40 -28.25 -22.38 4.77
N GLN A 41 -28.88 -23.48 5.20
CA GLN A 41 -30.18 -23.93 4.69
C GLN A 41 -31.30 -22.95 5.08
N ALA A 42 -31.26 -22.41 6.30
CA ALA A 42 -32.21 -21.38 6.74
C ALA A 42 -32.06 -20.07 5.92
N LEU A 43 -30.83 -19.61 5.67
CA LEU A 43 -30.56 -18.42 4.85
C LEU A 43 -30.95 -18.59 3.38
N LEU A 44 -30.78 -19.80 2.82
CA LEU A 44 -31.18 -20.11 1.45
C LEU A 44 -32.70 -20.15 1.30
N ALA A 45 -33.41 -20.70 2.29
CA ALA A 45 -34.87 -20.72 2.33
C ALA A 45 -35.47 -19.29 2.36
N ASP A 46 -34.86 -18.36 3.09
CA ASP A 46 -35.28 -16.95 3.13
C ASP A 46 -34.99 -16.21 1.81
N SER A 47 -33.89 -16.57 1.12
CA SER A 47 -33.57 -16.01 -0.20
C SER A 47 -34.58 -16.40 -1.28
N ASP A 48 -35.17 -17.59 -1.16
CA ASP A 48 -36.20 -18.08 -2.08
C ASP A 48 -37.59 -17.49 -1.78
N ILE A 49 -37.89 -17.19 -0.50
CA ILE A 49 -39.07 -16.40 -0.10
C ILE A 49 -38.93 -14.96 -0.63
N TRP A 50 -37.75 -14.35 -0.49
CA TRP A 50 -37.43 -13.04 -1.05
C TRP A 50 -37.53 -13.01 -2.58
N ARG A 51 -37.05 -14.06 -3.28
CA ARG A 51 -37.16 -14.18 -4.74
C ARG A 51 -38.62 -14.30 -5.21
N ARG A 52 -39.48 -15.01 -4.46
CA ARG A 52 -40.93 -15.08 -4.73
C ARG A 52 -41.63 -13.73 -4.50
N HIS A 53 -41.34 -13.05 -3.39
CA HIS A 53 -41.90 -11.73 -3.10
C HIS A 53 -41.48 -10.66 -4.11
N ASN A 54 -40.24 -10.71 -4.63
CA ASN A 54 -39.75 -9.78 -5.65
C ASN A 54 -40.23 -10.10 -7.08
N GLN A 55 -40.64 -11.34 -7.36
CA GLN A 55 -41.36 -11.66 -8.60
C GLN A 55 -42.80 -11.13 -8.56
N GLU A 56 -43.46 -11.13 -7.40
CA GLU A 56 -44.78 -10.54 -7.23
C GLU A 56 -44.75 -8.99 -7.24
N ALA A 57 -43.71 -8.37 -6.65
CA ALA A 57 -43.55 -6.91 -6.63
C ALA A 57 -43.24 -6.27 -8.00
N LYS A 58 -42.73 -7.02 -8.98
CA LYS A 58 -42.51 -6.54 -10.36
C LYS A 58 -43.79 -6.41 -11.21
N THR A 59 -44.97 -6.73 -10.66
CA THR A 59 -46.25 -6.59 -11.38
C THR A 59 -47.06 -5.34 -11.03
N VAL A 60 -46.53 -4.39 -10.23
CA VAL A 60 -47.24 -3.12 -9.97
C VAL A 60 -46.31 -1.91 -10.19
N SER A 61 -46.76 -1.04 -11.11
CA SER A 61 -46.26 0.30 -11.45
C SER A 61 -45.32 0.43 -12.66
N SER A 62 -45.92 0.51 -13.85
CA SER A 62 -45.55 1.51 -14.84
C SER A 62 -46.82 2.10 -15.47
N PRO A 63 -46.92 3.43 -15.71
CA PRO A 63 -48.10 4.03 -16.31
C PRO A 63 -48.14 3.80 -17.82
N LYS A 64 -49.36 3.51 -18.31
CA LYS A 64 -49.74 3.29 -19.71
C LYS A 64 -49.22 4.36 -20.70
N PRO A 65 -49.06 3.98 -21.97
CA PRO A 65 -49.96 4.51 -22.99
C PRO A 65 -50.75 3.41 -23.74
N ARG A 66 -51.76 3.86 -24.48
CA ARG A 66 -52.97 3.16 -24.98
C ARG A 66 -52.77 2.09 -26.08
N MET A 67 -53.65 1.07 -26.02
CA MET A 67 -54.30 0.27 -27.11
C MET A 67 -53.40 -0.59 -28.04
N ASN A 68 -53.64 -1.87 -28.36
CA ASN A 68 -54.84 -2.72 -28.51
C ASN A 68 -54.47 -4.25 -28.47
N LYS A 69 -55.40 -5.11 -27.98
CA LYS A 69 -55.79 -6.52 -28.33
C LYS A 69 -54.73 -7.50 -28.94
N ALA A 70 -54.56 -8.79 -28.59
CA ALA A 70 -55.52 -9.88 -28.30
C ALA A 70 -54.82 -11.22 -27.85
N PHE A 71 -55.61 -12.18 -27.32
CA PHE A 71 -55.42 -13.65 -27.11
C PHE A 71 -54.48 -14.14 -25.97
N ALA A 72 -54.95 -14.80 -24.87
CA ALA A 72 -55.57 -16.15 -24.70
C ALA A 72 -54.58 -17.28 -25.10
N GLU A 73 -54.31 -18.37 -24.37
CA GLU A 73 -54.98 -19.17 -23.32
C GLU A 73 -54.01 -20.32 -22.94
N GLY A 74 -54.15 -20.96 -21.76
CA GLY A 74 -53.94 -22.42 -21.65
C GLY A 74 -53.09 -23.04 -20.53
N ARG A 75 -53.78 -23.47 -19.45
CA ARG A 75 -53.66 -24.74 -18.64
C ARG A 75 -52.38 -24.98 -17.78
N ARG A 76 -52.47 -25.13 -16.44
CA ARG A 76 -53.02 -26.26 -15.60
C ARG A 76 -52.33 -27.61 -15.89
N GLU A 77 -51.83 -28.44 -14.97
CA GLU A 77 -52.09 -28.70 -13.54
C GLU A 77 -51.10 -29.79 -13.01
N ASN A 78 -51.03 -29.94 -11.66
CA ASN A 78 -50.75 -31.14 -10.83
C ASN A 78 -49.32 -31.69 -10.53
N ILE A 79 -48.75 -31.27 -9.39
CA ILE A 79 -48.66 -31.90 -8.04
C ILE A 79 -48.56 -33.46 -7.86
N ASP A 80 -47.58 -33.80 -7.00
CA ASP A 80 -47.35 -34.94 -6.05
C ASP A 80 -46.88 -36.33 -6.52
N THR A 81 -45.67 -36.74 -6.06
CA THR A 81 -45.50 -37.80 -5.01
C THR A 81 -44.07 -37.96 -4.43
N LYS A 82 -43.98 -37.92 -3.08
CA LYS A 82 -43.15 -38.68 -2.10
C LYS A 82 -41.69 -39.13 -2.38
N LEU A 83 -40.78 -38.53 -1.60
CA LEU A 83 -39.72 -39.10 -0.72
C LEU A 83 -39.27 -40.57 -0.89
N GLN A 84 -37.96 -40.78 -1.15
CA GLN A 84 -37.07 -41.60 -0.29
C GLN A 84 -35.57 -41.44 -0.66
N TYR A 85 -34.73 -41.44 0.37
CA TYR A 85 -33.27 -41.26 0.38
C TYR A 85 -32.48 -42.29 -0.46
N GLN A 86 -31.41 -41.84 -1.16
CA GLN A 86 -30.01 -42.28 -1.02
C GLN A 86 -29.16 -41.93 -2.27
N GLY A 87 -27.94 -41.41 -2.02
CA GLY A 87 -26.76 -41.75 -2.83
C GLY A 87 -26.36 -40.81 -3.97
N LEU A 88 -25.36 -39.97 -3.69
CA LEU A 88 -24.25 -39.56 -4.58
C LEU A 88 -24.45 -39.78 -6.09
N ARG A 89 -24.76 -38.73 -6.86
CA ARG A 89 -24.44 -38.69 -8.30
C ARG A 89 -24.05 -37.30 -8.80
N LYS A 90 -22.83 -37.26 -9.36
CA LYS A 90 -22.36 -36.28 -10.36
C LYS A 90 -23.43 -36.09 -11.44
N VAL A 91 -23.69 -34.85 -11.83
CA VAL A 91 -24.46 -34.54 -13.05
C VAL A 91 -23.66 -33.57 -13.91
N ASN A 92 -23.26 -34.09 -15.07
CA ASN A 92 -22.78 -33.35 -16.24
C ASN A 92 -23.86 -32.39 -16.74
N ILE A 93 -23.46 -31.16 -17.06
CA ILE A 93 -24.28 -30.27 -17.89
C ILE A 93 -23.98 -30.60 -19.35
N ARG A 94 -25.03 -30.95 -20.09
CA ARG A 94 -25.04 -31.20 -21.54
C ARG A 94 -25.08 -29.85 -22.28
N ASP A 95 -24.25 -29.74 -23.30
CA ASP A 95 -24.32 -28.74 -24.35
C ASP A 95 -25.45 -29.06 -25.33
N ASP A 96 -26.24 -28.04 -25.69
CA ASP A 96 -27.17 -28.08 -26.82
C ASP A 96 -26.49 -27.47 -28.05
N THR A 97 -26.12 -28.37 -28.97
CA THR A 97 -26.15 -28.32 -30.44
C THR A 97 -26.08 -26.97 -31.17
N TYR A 98 -25.06 -26.86 -32.04
CA TYR A 98 -25.23 -26.31 -33.39
C TYR A 98 -24.57 -27.26 -34.41
N VAL A 99 -25.29 -27.58 -35.47
CA VAL A 99 -24.94 -28.55 -36.54
C VAL A 99 -24.35 -27.79 -37.74
N GLY A 100 -23.29 -28.32 -38.32
CA GLY A 100 -22.74 -27.93 -39.63
C GLY A 100 -21.94 -29.10 -40.23
N GLU A 101 -22.24 -29.41 -41.48
CA GLU A 101 -22.03 -30.68 -42.18
C GLU A 101 -20.60 -30.96 -42.69
N GLU A 102 -20.44 -32.21 -43.16
CA GLU A 102 -19.28 -33.00 -43.56
C GLU A 102 -18.35 -32.45 -44.66
N SER A 103 -17.09 -32.93 -44.68
CA SER A 103 -16.43 -33.37 -45.92
C SER A 103 -15.30 -34.40 -45.69
N ASP A 104 -15.57 -35.61 -46.17
CA ASP A 104 -14.76 -36.67 -46.81
C ASP A 104 -13.30 -36.96 -46.44
N ALA A 105 -13.10 -38.21 -46.00
CA ALA A 105 -11.83 -38.90 -45.83
C ALA A 105 -11.35 -39.59 -47.12
N TYR A 106 -10.11 -39.32 -47.53
CA TYR A 106 -9.40 -40.12 -48.52
C TYR A 106 -8.73 -41.34 -47.85
N ARG A 107 -9.11 -42.56 -48.26
CA ARG A 107 -8.42 -43.82 -47.92
C ARG A 107 -7.57 -44.27 -49.11
N SER A 108 -6.29 -44.54 -48.89
CA SER A 108 -5.48 -45.39 -49.77
C SER A 108 -4.91 -46.58 -48.97
N ARG A 109 -5.10 -47.79 -49.51
CA ARG A 109 -4.56 -49.06 -49.03
C ARG A 109 -3.37 -49.48 -49.89
N ASP A 110 -2.38 -50.10 -49.30
CA ASP A 110 -1.26 -50.80 -49.95
C ASP A 110 -1.47 -52.32 -49.99
N ALA A 111 -0.62 -52.99 -50.78
CA ALA A 111 -0.93 -54.21 -51.52
C ALA A 111 -0.78 -55.55 -50.75
N GLU A 112 -0.51 -55.57 -49.45
CA GLU A 112 -0.39 -56.84 -48.69
C GLU A 112 -1.20 -56.89 -47.37
N GLY A 113 -2.33 -56.19 -47.28
CA GLY A 113 -3.42 -56.55 -46.36
C GLY A 113 -3.06 -56.77 -44.88
N ARG A 114 -2.09 -56.04 -44.32
CA ARG A 114 -1.75 -56.07 -42.89
C ARG A 114 -1.76 -54.67 -42.28
N THR A 115 -2.65 -54.46 -41.31
CA THR A 115 -2.64 -53.29 -40.43
C THR A 115 -1.51 -53.43 -39.40
N LYS A 116 -0.55 -52.49 -39.39
CA LYS A 116 0.34 -52.27 -38.24
C LYS A 116 -0.02 -50.92 -37.62
N GLU A 117 -0.54 -50.97 -36.40
CA GLU A 117 -0.54 -49.84 -35.48
C GLU A 117 0.90 -49.64 -35.00
N THR A 118 1.47 -48.47 -35.27
CA THR A 118 2.60 -47.93 -34.54
C THR A 118 2.17 -46.58 -34.00
N GLU A 119 2.02 -46.51 -32.68
CA GLU A 119 1.81 -45.29 -31.92
C GLU A 119 3.05 -44.38 -32.07
N GLU A 120 2.99 -43.44 -33.01
CA GLU A 120 3.76 -42.19 -32.90
C GLU A 120 2.81 -41.14 -32.31
N GLY A 121 3.01 -40.86 -31.02
CA GLY A 121 2.25 -39.85 -30.30
C GLY A 121 2.43 -38.46 -30.93
N ASN A 122 1.33 -37.88 -31.39
CA ASN A 122 1.25 -36.50 -31.79
C ASN A 122 1.51 -35.59 -30.55
N PRO A 123 2.52 -34.70 -30.56
CA PRO A 123 2.82 -33.86 -29.39
C PRO A 123 1.79 -32.74 -29.11
N ASN A 124 0.72 -32.62 -29.90
CA ASN A 124 -0.14 -31.42 -29.89
C ASN A 124 -1.62 -31.64 -29.52
N SER A 125 -2.00 -32.73 -28.84
CA SER A 125 -3.35 -32.85 -28.27
C SER A 125 -3.34 -32.66 -26.75
N VAL A 126 -3.35 -31.41 -26.29
CA VAL A 126 -3.75 -31.11 -24.90
C VAL A 126 -5.27 -31.21 -24.87
N THR A 127 -5.78 -32.34 -24.38
CA THR A 127 -7.21 -32.52 -24.14
C THR A 127 -7.64 -31.74 -22.89
N TRP A 128 -8.79 -31.08 -22.97
CA TRP A 128 -9.41 -30.26 -21.91
C TRP A 128 -9.63 -30.97 -20.55
N THR A 129 -9.29 -32.25 -20.45
CA THR A 129 -9.35 -33.06 -19.24
C THR A 129 -8.32 -32.67 -18.16
N GLU A 130 -7.22 -31.99 -18.50
CA GLU A 130 -6.19 -31.60 -17.50
C GLU A 130 -6.62 -30.49 -16.52
N PHE A 131 -7.74 -29.80 -16.75
CA PHE A 131 -8.25 -28.75 -15.84
C PHE A 131 -9.28 -29.25 -14.80
N SER A 132 -9.50 -30.57 -14.71
CA SER A 132 -10.63 -31.12 -13.93
C SER A 132 -10.26 -31.96 -12.68
N ALA A 133 -8.99 -31.95 -12.26
CA ALA A 133 -8.56 -32.52 -10.99
C ALA A 133 -8.10 -31.41 -10.03
N ILE A 134 -9.05 -30.74 -9.37
CA ILE A 134 -8.72 -29.91 -8.21
C ILE A 134 -8.46 -30.88 -7.05
N ASP A 135 -7.19 -31.16 -6.81
CA ASP A 135 -6.75 -31.89 -5.63
C ASP A 135 -6.97 -31.00 -4.40
N VAL A 136 -7.92 -31.40 -3.53
CA VAL A 136 -8.48 -30.58 -2.44
C VAL A 136 -7.45 -30.28 -1.32
N ASN A 137 -6.20 -30.76 -1.48
CA ASN A 137 -5.09 -30.61 -0.55
C ASN A 137 -3.92 -29.76 -1.10
N THR A 138 -4.04 -29.15 -2.28
CA THR A 138 -2.98 -28.26 -2.82
C THR A 138 -3.31 -26.78 -2.55
N GLU A 139 -2.34 -26.02 -2.03
CA GLU A 139 -2.49 -24.57 -1.89
C GLU A 139 -2.83 -23.93 -3.24
N SER A 140 -3.87 -23.09 -3.26
CA SER A 140 -4.29 -22.38 -4.48
C SER A 140 -3.18 -21.42 -4.94
N GLY A 141 -2.82 -21.49 -6.22
CA GLY A 141 -1.84 -20.59 -6.82
C GLY A 141 -2.32 -19.14 -6.79
N LEU A 142 -3.63 -18.91 -6.94
CA LEU A 142 -4.23 -17.58 -6.76
C LEU A 142 -4.15 -17.08 -5.31
N GLN A 143 -4.17 -17.98 -4.32
CA GLN A 143 -3.97 -17.58 -2.92
C GLN A 143 -2.52 -17.16 -2.67
N ALA A 144 -1.55 -17.89 -3.22
CA ALA A 144 -0.14 -17.48 -3.18
C ALA A 144 0.08 -16.13 -3.89
N LEU A 145 -0.61 -15.92 -5.03
CA LEU A 145 -0.58 -14.64 -5.75
C LEU A 145 -1.18 -13.49 -4.92
N LEU A 146 -2.31 -13.72 -4.24
CA LEU A 146 -2.92 -12.74 -3.33
C LEU A 146 -1.99 -12.40 -2.16
N ASN A 147 -1.31 -13.39 -1.58
CA ASN A 147 -0.38 -13.18 -0.47
C ASN A 147 0.84 -12.32 -0.87
N ALA A 148 1.25 -12.37 -2.14
CA ALA A 148 2.31 -11.53 -2.70
C ALA A 148 1.81 -10.18 -3.23
N ALA A 149 0.50 -10.05 -3.47
CA ALA A 149 -0.11 -8.80 -3.91
C ALA A 149 -0.20 -7.78 -2.76
N VAL A 150 -0.44 -6.52 -3.12
CA VAL A 150 -0.73 -5.43 -2.18
C VAL A 150 -2.13 -4.89 -2.48
N PRO A 151 -3.20 -5.50 -1.92
CA PRO A 151 -4.57 -5.03 -2.11
C PRO A 151 -4.81 -3.59 -1.65
N GLU A 152 -3.98 -3.08 -0.74
CA GLU A 152 -3.99 -1.67 -0.31
C GLU A 152 -3.65 -0.68 -1.44
N ALA A 153 -3.02 -1.15 -2.53
CA ALA A 153 -2.60 -0.34 -3.67
C ALA A 153 -3.66 -0.28 -4.78
N PHE A 154 -4.77 -1.00 -4.67
CA PHE A 154 -5.79 -1.05 -5.72
C PHE A 154 -6.66 0.22 -5.71
N HIS A 155 -7.24 0.57 -6.86
CA HIS A 155 -8.09 1.76 -6.98
C HIS A 155 -9.28 1.79 -6.00
N ASP A 156 -9.84 0.63 -5.67
CA ASP A 156 -11.05 0.38 -4.88
C ASP A 156 -10.77 -0.03 -3.43
N SER A 157 -9.52 0.05 -2.99
CA SER A 157 -9.12 -0.37 -1.65
C SER A 157 -9.65 0.57 -0.55
N SER A 158 -10.15 0.00 0.55
CA SER A 158 -10.54 0.76 1.75
C SER A 158 -9.37 1.50 2.39
N ALA A 159 -8.13 1.01 2.22
CA ALA A 159 -6.92 1.67 2.68
C ALA A 159 -6.67 3.03 2.00
N ARG A 160 -7.34 3.27 0.87
CA ARG A 160 -7.27 4.52 0.12
C ARG A 160 -8.51 5.39 0.32
N TYR A 161 -9.45 5.03 1.20
CA TYR A 161 -10.67 5.81 1.42
C TYR A 161 -10.46 7.01 2.37
N PRO A 162 -11.02 8.20 2.06
CA PRO A 162 -11.60 8.57 0.76
C PRO A 162 -10.48 8.72 -0.28
N PRO A 163 -10.66 8.19 -1.51
CA PRO A 163 -9.60 8.25 -2.51
C PRO A 163 -9.45 9.67 -3.06
N PRO A 164 -8.23 10.07 -3.47
CA PRO A 164 -8.04 11.35 -4.13
C PRO A 164 -8.77 11.27 -5.48
N ARG A 165 -9.88 11.98 -5.64
CA ARG A 165 -10.65 12.03 -6.90
C ARG A 165 -10.60 13.45 -7.45
N CYS A 166 -10.67 13.57 -8.78
CA CYS A 166 -10.95 14.87 -9.39
C CYS A 166 -12.34 15.33 -8.95
N HIS A 167 -12.44 16.63 -8.65
CA HIS A 167 -13.73 17.26 -8.43
C HIS A 167 -14.54 17.25 -9.74
N HIS A 168 -15.86 17.14 -9.66
CA HIS A 168 -16.71 17.15 -10.84
C HIS A 168 -16.50 18.44 -11.64
N GLY A 169 -16.39 18.37 -12.97
CA GLY A 169 -16.06 19.54 -13.80
C GLY A 169 -14.58 19.93 -13.81
N THR A 170 -13.69 19.17 -13.16
CA THR A 170 -12.24 19.43 -13.15
C THR A 170 -11.47 18.31 -13.83
N ARG A 171 -10.42 18.66 -14.56
CA ARG A 171 -9.53 17.75 -15.30
C ARG A 171 -10.24 16.76 -16.23
N GLU A 172 -11.46 17.03 -16.65
CA GLU A 172 -12.27 16.14 -17.50
C GLU A 172 -11.55 15.79 -18.79
N GLN A 173 -10.92 16.79 -19.43
CA GLN A 173 -10.09 16.61 -20.62
C GLN A 173 -8.99 15.55 -20.48
N TYR A 174 -8.38 15.42 -19.29
CA TYR A 174 -7.35 14.42 -19.03
C TYR A 174 -7.98 13.06 -18.74
N ILE A 175 -9.09 13.01 -17.99
CA ILE A 175 -9.82 11.77 -17.72
C ILE A 175 -10.33 11.16 -19.03
N GLU A 176 -10.93 11.96 -19.90
CA GLU A 176 -11.39 11.56 -21.24
C GLU A 176 -10.22 11.09 -22.12
N MET A 177 -9.11 11.83 -22.12
CA MET A 177 -7.92 11.43 -22.87
C MET A 177 -7.37 10.07 -22.43
N LEU A 178 -7.23 9.85 -21.12
CA LEU A 178 -6.69 8.61 -20.56
C LEU A 178 -7.65 7.42 -20.78
N THR A 179 -8.94 7.61 -20.53
CA THR A 179 -9.96 6.57 -20.72
C THR A 179 -10.12 6.21 -22.20
N GLY A 180 -10.08 7.21 -23.08
CA GLY A 180 -10.13 7.03 -24.54
C GLY A 180 -8.91 6.30 -25.09
N PHE A 181 -7.71 6.66 -24.62
CA PHE A 181 -6.46 5.96 -24.93
C PHE A 181 -6.51 4.49 -24.46
N GLY A 182 -6.92 4.26 -23.20
CA GLY A 182 -7.00 2.92 -22.64
C GLY A 182 -8.02 2.03 -23.36
N SER A 183 -9.15 2.59 -23.78
CA SER A 183 -10.23 1.81 -24.42
C SER A 183 -10.04 1.55 -25.91
N GLY A 184 -8.97 2.08 -26.53
CA GLY A 184 -8.77 1.93 -27.97
C GLY A 184 -9.69 2.80 -28.83
N THR A 185 -10.27 3.85 -28.25
CA THR A 185 -11.31 4.69 -28.89
C THR A 185 -10.79 6.05 -29.32
N SER A 186 -9.49 6.29 -29.13
CA SER A 186 -8.83 7.51 -29.56
C SER A 186 -8.82 7.61 -31.09
N ALA A 187 -9.14 8.79 -31.64
CA ALA A 187 -9.16 9.04 -33.09
C ALA A 187 -7.79 8.95 -33.79
N ARG A 188 -6.70 8.72 -33.04
CA ARG A 188 -5.35 8.54 -33.59
C ARG A 188 -5.11 7.07 -33.95
N SER A 189 -4.51 6.81 -35.11
CA SER A 189 -4.02 5.46 -35.47
C SER A 189 -3.07 4.96 -34.39
N GLU A 190 -3.24 3.72 -33.89
CA GLU A 190 -2.70 3.29 -32.59
C GLU A 190 -1.45 2.37 -32.68
N PRO A 191 -0.23 2.91 -32.85
CA PRO A 191 0.99 2.17 -32.50
C PRO A 191 1.34 2.29 -31.00
N GLU A 192 0.85 3.34 -30.32
CA GLU A 192 1.18 3.65 -28.92
C GLU A 192 0.42 2.73 -27.96
N LYS A 193 1.14 1.96 -27.14
CA LYS A 193 0.55 1.13 -26.05
C LYS A 193 0.88 1.67 -24.66
N ILE A 194 1.63 2.76 -24.57
CA ILE A 194 2.01 3.42 -23.33
C ILE A 194 1.57 4.88 -23.39
N LEU A 195 1.00 5.37 -22.30
CA LEU A 195 0.77 6.80 -22.07
C LEU A 195 1.38 7.17 -20.72
N TRP A 196 2.32 8.11 -20.74
CA TRP A 196 2.94 8.64 -19.53
C TRP A 196 2.46 10.07 -19.27
N LEU A 197 1.65 10.27 -18.23
CA LEU A 197 1.20 11.57 -17.76
C LEU A 197 2.09 12.05 -16.61
N TYR A 198 2.93 13.05 -16.86
CA TYR A 198 3.89 13.54 -15.87
C TYR A 198 3.62 14.98 -15.47
N GLY A 199 4.11 15.38 -14.30
CA GLY A 199 3.99 16.74 -13.80
C GLY A 199 4.48 16.86 -12.36
N PRO A 200 4.65 18.08 -11.84
CA PRO A 200 5.17 18.30 -10.49
C PRO A 200 4.19 17.83 -9.40
N ALA A 201 4.62 17.91 -8.14
CA ALA A 201 3.76 17.62 -7.00
C ALA A 201 2.53 18.55 -6.98
N GLY A 202 1.38 18.03 -6.56
CA GLY A 202 0.23 18.88 -6.25
C GLY A 202 -0.68 19.32 -7.40
N VAL A 203 -0.35 19.02 -8.66
CA VAL A 203 -1.20 19.34 -9.83
C VAL A 203 -2.41 18.41 -10.01
N GLY A 204 -2.49 17.31 -9.26
CA GLY A 204 -3.65 16.40 -9.25
C GLY A 204 -3.47 15.07 -10.00
N LYS A 205 -2.24 14.61 -10.28
CA LYS A 205 -1.98 13.34 -11.00
C LYS A 205 -2.71 12.14 -10.41
N SER A 206 -2.51 11.85 -9.12
CA SER A 206 -3.18 10.72 -8.46
C SER A 206 -4.71 10.83 -8.46
N ALA A 207 -5.24 12.06 -8.47
CA ALA A 207 -6.68 12.30 -8.59
C ALA A 207 -7.21 11.97 -9.98
N VAL A 208 -6.47 12.34 -11.03
CA VAL A 208 -6.75 11.97 -12.42
C VAL A 208 -6.64 10.45 -12.60
N ALA A 209 -5.59 9.81 -12.08
CA ALA A 209 -5.41 8.36 -12.12
C ALA A 209 -6.57 7.61 -11.45
N GLN A 210 -7.00 8.06 -10.26
CA GLN A 210 -8.13 7.48 -9.55
C GLN A 210 -9.42 7.60 -10.35
N SER A 211 -9.77 8.81 -10.80
CA SER A 211 -11.00 9.06 -11.56
C SER A 211 -11.01 8.26 -12.87
N CYS A 212 -9.86 8.14 -13.54
CA CYS A 212 -9.69 7.30 -14.72
C CYS A 212 -9.85 5.81 -14.42
N ALA A 213 -9.25 5.31 -13.34
CA ALA A 213 -9.39 3.91 -12.93
C ALA A 213 -10.85 3.56 -12.63
N GLU A 214 -11.56 4.41 -11.89
CA GLU A 214 -12.99 4.22 -11.60
C GLU A 214 -13.86 4.28 -12.86
N ALA A 215 -13.52 5.13 -13.83
CA ALA A 215 -14.22 5.19 -15.12
C ALA A 215 -14.01 3.90 -15.95
N LEU A 216 -12.77 3.43 -16.06
CA LEU A 216 -12.44 2.20 -16.78
C LEU A 216 -12.97 0.95 -16.07
N ALA A 217 -13.05 0.95 -14.74
CA ALA A 217 -13.66 -0.13 -13.97
C ALA A 217 -15.16 -0.21 -14.26
N ARG A 218 -15.86 0.94 -14.27
CA ARG A 218 -17.28 1.03 -14.64
C ARG A 218 -17.55 0.54 -16.06
N SER A 219 -16.65 0.82 -17.01
CA SER A 219 -16.76 0.33 -18.39
C SER A 219 -16.21 -1.08 -18.61
N ARG A 220 -15.74 -1.77 -17.55
CA ARG A 220 -15.11 -3.11 -17.60
C ARG A 220 -13.85 -3.21 -18.49
N ASN A 221 -13.15 -2.10 -18.70
CA ASN A 221 -11.90 -2.04 -19.47
C ASN A 221 -10.64 -2.03 -18.57
N LEU A 222 -10.79 -1.80 -17.26
CA LEU A 222 -9.68 -1.82 -16.32
C LEU A 222 -9.23 -3.26 -16.04
N GLY A 223 -8.04 -3.62 -16.52
CA GLY A 223 -7.37 -4.88 -16.14
C GLY A 223 -6.91 -4.84 -14.69
N GLY A 224 -6.15 -3.80 -14.33
CA GLY A 224 -5.67 -3.61 -12.97
C GLY A 224 -5.16 -2.20 -12.73
N SER A 225 -4.97 -1.87 -11.45
CA SER A 225 -4.40 -0.59 -11.02
C SER A 225 -3.44 -0.79 -9.87
N PHE A 226 -2.37 0.00 -9.83
CA PHE A 226 -1.43 0.01 -8.72
C PHE A 226 -1.03 1.45 -8.39
N PHE A 227 -1.33 1.88 -7.17
CA PHE A 227 -1.01 3.22 -6.66
C PHE A 227 0.15 3.12 -5.67
N PHE A 228 1.35 3.41 -6.17
CA PHE A 228 2.54 3.50 -5.35
C PHE A 228 2.36 4.56 -4.27
N SER A 229 2.91 4.31 -3.09
CA SER A 229 2.96 5.32 -2.03
C SER A 229 4.09 5.05 -1.05
N ARG A 230 5.08 5.94 -1.00
CA ARG A 230 6.17 5.87 0.01
C ARG A 230 5.61 6.09 1.41
N LEU A 231 4.68 7.03 1.56
CA LEU A 231 4.04 7.38 2.83
C LEU A 231 3.24 6.21 3.44
N SER A 232 2.62 5.40 2.58
CA SER A 232 1.79 4.26 2.99
C SER A 232 2.53 2.91 2.92
N ARG A 233 3.82 2.92 2.53
CA ARG A 233 4.66 1.72 2.29
C ARG A 233 4.10 0.77 1.24
N ARG A 234 3.51 1.33 0.20
CA ARG A 234 3.12 0.63 -1.02
C ARG A 234 4.14 0.93 -2.12
N ASN A 235 5.42 0.85 -1.80
CA ASN A 235 6.53 1.25 -2.66
C ASN A 235 7.41 0.07 -3.13
N ASN A 236 7.12 -1.17 -2.71
CA ASN A 236 7.90 -2.33 -3.11
C ASN A 236 7.67 -2.66 -4.61
N PRO A 237 8.69 -2.59 -5.48
CA PRO A 237 8.56 -2.91 -6.91
C PRO A 237 8.11 -4.35 -7.17
N ASN A 238 8.60 -5.32 -6.39
CA ASN A 238 8.30 -6.75 -6.60
C ASN A 238 6.84 -7.14 -6.29
N ALA A 239 6.05 -6.21 -5.74
CA ALA A 239 4.63 -6.40 -5.52
C ALA A 239 3.76 -5.97 -6.71
N LEU A 240 4.30 -5.21 -7.66
CA LEU A 240 3.54 -4.61 -8.76
C LEU A 240 2.89 -5.67 -9.66
N PHE A 241 3.70 -6.54 -10.27
CA PHE A 241 3.20 -7.53 -11.23
C PHE A 241 2.35 -8.63 -10.60
N PRO A 242 2.66 -9.16 -9.40
CA PRO A 242 1.75 -10.03 -8.66
C PRO A 242 0.37 -9.38 -8.42
N SER A 243 0.37 -8.10 -8.03
CA SER A 243 -0.85 -7.33 -7.76
C SER A 243 -1.72 -7.10 -9.00
N ILE A 244 -1.10 -6.73 -10.12
CA ILE A 244 -1.81 -6.53 -11.38
C ILE A 244 -2.31 -7.88 -11.92
N SER A 245 -1.49 -8.94 -11.87
CA SER A 245 -1.88 -10.26 -12.34
C SER A 245 -3.06 -10.82 -11.55
N TYR A 246 -3.06 -10.64 -10.22
CA TYR A 246 -4.20 -11.01 -9.37
C TYR A 246 -5.49 -10.29 -9.78
N GLN A 247 -5.43 -8.97 -10.02
CA GLN A 247 -6.59 -8.19 -10.45
C GLN A 247 -7.14 -8.64 -11.82
N ILE A 248 -6.27 -9.05 -12.75
CA ILE A 248 -6.68 -9.59 -14.04
C ILE A 248 -7.26 -10.99 -13.88
N ALA A 249 -6.62 -11.86 -13.10
CA ALA A 249 -7.05 -13.24 -12.85
C ALA A 249 -8.46 -13.34 -12.25
N THR A 250 -8.83 -12.38 -11.39
CA THR A 250 -10.18 -12.32 -10.81
C THR A 250 -11.27 -11.87 -11.80
N LYS A 251 -10.89 -11.21 -12.90
CA LYS A 251 -11.81 -10.71 -13.94
C LYS A 251 -11.84 -11.59 -15.19
N ALA A 252 -10.73 -12.27 -15.51
CA ALA A 252 -10.55 -13.08 -16.70
C ALA A 252 -10.27 -14.54 -16.30
N HIS A 253 -11.32 -15.35 -16.24
CA HIS A 253 -11.26 -16.72 -15.71
C HIS A 253 -10.21 -17.61 -16.40
N LEU A 254 -10.08 -17.54 -17.74
CA LEU A 254 -9.09 -18.35 -18.47
C LEU A 254 -7.65 -17.95 -18.14
N TYR A 255 -7.38 -16.64 -18.04
CA TYR A 255 -6.08 -16.15 -17.57
C TYR A 255 -5.81 -16.58 -16.13
N GLY A 256 -6.82 -16.45 -15.26
CA GLY A 256 -6.74 -16.90 -13.87
C GLY A 256 -6.40 -18.37 -13.74
N ALA A 257 -7.03 -19.25 -14.54
CA ALA A 257 -6.74 -20.69 -14.53
C ALA A 257 -5.30 -21.01 -14.97
N VAL A 258 -4.79 -20.32 -15.99
CA VAL A 258 -3.42 -20.53 -16.47
C VAL A 258 -2.40 -20.07 -15.43
N VAL A 259 -2.60 -18.87 -14.85
CA VAL A 259 -1.72 -18.33 -13.80
C VAL A 259 -1.76 -19.20 -12.55
N ASP A 260 -2.94 -19.62 -12.11
CA ASP A 260 -3.13 -20.50 -10.97
C ASP A 260 -2.33 -21.80 -11.13
N HIS A 261 -2.48 -22.47 -12.27
CA HIS A 261 -1.73 -23.69 -12.57
C HIS A 261 -0.21 -23.46 -12.59
N GLN A 262 0.25 -22.35 -13.17
CA GLN A 262 1.69 -22.03 -13.20
C GLN A 262 2.26 -21.80 -11.80
N ILE A 263 1.56 -21.09 -10.93
CA ILE A 263 2.01 -20.84 -9.56
C ILE A 263 1.95 -22.12 -8.71
N ARG A 264 0.95 -22.99 -8.91
CA ARG A 264 0.94 -24.31 -8.23
C ARG A 264 2.14 -25.15 -8.64
N LYS A 265 2.58 -25.06 -9.90
CA LYS A 265 3.75 -25.77 -10.40
C LYS A 265 5.06 -25.18 -9.87
N ASP A 266 5.15 -23.86 -9.75
CA ASP A 266 6.31 -23.17 -9.18
C ASP A 266 5.85 -22.01 -8.26
N PRO A 267 5.67 -22.27 -6.95
CA PRO A 267 5.25 -21.25 -6.00
C PRO A 267 6.26 -20.11 -5.84
N THR A 268 7.52 -20.31 -6.25
CA THR A 268 8.57 -19.28 -6.14
C THR A 268 8.39 -18.14 -7.14
N ILE A 269 7.52 -18.30 -8.16
CA ILE A 269 7.25 -17.25 -9.17
C ILE A 269 6.99 -15.89 -8.53
N VAL A 270 6.23 -15.84 -7.44
CA VAL A 270 5.85 -14.57 -6.78
C VAL A 270 7.00 -13.90 -6.02
N THR A 271 8.14 -14.59 -5.82
CA THR A 271 9.35 -14.05 -5.17
C THR A 271 10.54 -13.93 -6.13
N LYS A 272 10.37 -14.30 -7.41
CA LYS A 272 11.39 -14.09 -8.44
C LYS A 272 11.62 -12.59 -8.72
N SER A 273 12.67 -12.30 -9.49
CA SER A 273 12.93 -10.95 -9.97
C SER A 273 11.73 -10.40 -10.74
N ILE A 274 11.58 -9.07 -10.75
CA ILE A 274 10.45 -8.39 -11.37
C ILE A 274 10.27 -8.74 -12.86
N ARG A 275 11.38 -8.97 -13.58
CA ARG A 275 11.37 -9.38 -14.99
C ARG A 275 10.85 -10.82 -15.16
N GLU A 276 11.31 -11.75 -14.33
CA GLU A 276 10.80 -13.13 -14.32
C GLU A 276 9.33 -13.20 -13.91
N GLN A 277 8.91 -12.41 -12.91
CA GLN A 277 7.51 -12.25 -12.55
C GLN A 277 6.67 -11.80 -13.75
N PHE A 278 7.13 -10.82 -14.52
CA PHE A 278 6.40 -10.37 -15.70
C PHE A 278 6.29 -11.46 -16.78
N GLN A 279 7.38 -12.19 -17.03
CA GLN A 279 7.39 -13.29 -17.99
C GLN A 279 6.41 -14.41 -17.60
N GLU A 280 6.50 -14.88 -16.35
CA GLU A 280 5.67 -15.98 -15.85
C GLU A 280 4.22 -15.54 -15.64
N LEU A 281 3.96 -14.34 -15.13
CA LEU A 281 2.59 -13.94 -14.81
C LEU A 281 1.83 -13.36 -16.01
N PHE A 282 2.50 -12.78 -17.01
CA PHE A 282 1.83 -12.13 -18.14
C PHE A 282 2.17 -12.80 -19.47
N LEU A 283 3.44 -12.83 -19.87
CA LEU A 283 3.81 -13.23 -21.24
C LEU A 283 3.47 -14.69 -21.54
N LYS A 284 3.85 -15.62 -20.65
CA LYS A 284 3.55 -17.04 -20.84
C LYS A 284 2.05 -17.33 -20.78
N PRO A 285 1.27 -16.79 -19.81
CA PRO A 285 -0.18 -16.96 -19.80
C PRO A 285 -0.87 -16.39 -21.04
N ILE A 286 -0.53 -15.16 -21.45
CA ILE A 286 -1.11 -14.53 -22.64
C ILE A 286 -0.78 -15.34 -23.90
N GLY A 287 0.48 -15.77 -24.06
CA GLY A 287 0.91 -16.59 -25.20
C GLY A 287 0.17 -17.93 -25.27
N ARG A 288 -0.07 -18.58 -24.11
CA ARG A 288 -0.87 -19.83 -24.07
C ARG A 288 -2.31 -19.59 -24.52
N LEU A 289 -2.95 -18.52 -24.06
CA LEU A 289 -4.34 -18.21 -24.45
C LEU A 289 -4.46 -17.84 -25.93
N GLN A 290 -3.45 -17.19 -26.49
CA GLN A 290 -3.40 -16.88 -27.92
C GLN A 290 -3.28 -18.13 -28.79
N ASN A 291 -2.48 -19.10 -28.37
CA ASN A 291 -2.39 -20.39 -29.06
C ASN A 291 -3.72 -21.16 -29.04
N LEU A 292 -4.57 -20.92 -28.04
CA LEU A 292 -5.92 -21.46 -27.94
C LEU A 292 -6.96 -20.64 -28.74
N SER A 293 -6.52 -19.73 -29.61
CA SER A 293 -7.37 -18.83 -30.42
C SER A 293 -8.39 -18.04 -29.59
N THR A 294 -8.09 -17.76 -28.33
CA THR A 294 -8.94 -16.94 -27.47
C THR A 294 -8.65 -15.46 -27.74
N GLU A 295 -9.63 -14.72 -28.25
CA GLU A 295 -9.51 -13.27 -28.36
C GLU A 295 -9.46 -12.62 -26.97
N LEU A 296 -8.29 -12.12 -26.60
CA LEU A 296 -8.12 -11.33 -25.37
C LEU A 296 -8.46 -9.88 -25.67
N ARG A 297 -9.48 -9.37 -24.98
CA ARG A 297 -9.79 -7.93 -24.99
C ARG A 297 -8.63 -7.15 -24.38
N PRO A 298 -8.36 -5.92 -24.85
CA PRO A 298 -7.33 -5.07 -24.25
C PRO A 298 -7.57 -4.86 -22.75
N PHE A 299 -6.52 -5.04 -21.95
CA PHE A 299 -6.51 -4.72 -20.53
C PHE A 299 -5.78 -3.40 -20.30
N VAL A 300 -6.48 -2.43 -19.71
CA VAL A 300 -5.83 -1.20 -19.27
C VAL A 300 -5.22 -1.41 -17.89
N VAL A 301 -3.94 -1.10 -17.77
CA VAL A 301 -3.21 -1.10 -16.51
C VAL A 301 -2.82 0.33 -16.16
N ILE A 302 -3.25 0.80 -15.00
CA ILE A 302 -2.87 2.12 -14.47
C ILE A 302 -1.82 1.95 -13.38
N ILE A 303 -0.71 2.65 -13.52
CA ILE A 303 0.36 2.75 -12.52
C ILE A 303 0.51 4.21 -12.13
N ASP A 304 0.15 4.56 -10.90
CA ASP A 304 0.30 5.90 -10.35
C ASP A 304 1.47 5.94 -9.36
N GLY A 305 2.27 7.00 -9.44
CA GLY A 305 3.38 7.26 -8.53
C GLY A 305 4.63 6.44 -8.82
N LEU A 306 5.06 6.29 -10.08
CA LEU A 306 6.35 5.62 -10.36
C LEU A 306 7.52 6.25 -9.60
N ASP A 307 7.50 7.57 -9.37
CA ASP A 307 8.47 8.30 -8.54
C ASP A 307 8.39 7.96 -7.03
N GLU A 308 7.36 7.21 -6.63
CA GLU A 308 7.19 6.68 -5.28
C GLU A 308 7.57 5.20 -5.16
N CYS A 309 8.10 4.58 -6.22
CA CYS A 309 8.67 3.23 -6.18
C CYS A 309 10.02 3.21 -5.44
N ASP A 310 10.29 2.13 -4.71
CA ASP A 310 11.54 1.96 -3.98
C ASP A 310 12.67 1.51 -4.92
N GLY A 311 13.69 2.35 -5.07
CA GLY A 311 14.86 2.11 -5.92
C GLY A 311 14.72 2.70 -7.33
N HIS A 312 15.72 3.52 -7.73
CA HIS A 312 15.77 4.11 -9.07
C HIS A 312 15.91 3.04 -10.16
N ASP A 313 16.82 2.07 -9.97
CA ASP A 313 17.06 0.99 -10.94
C ASP A 313 15.80 0.14 -11.15
N ALA A 314 15.10 -0.21 -10.06
CA ALA A 314 13.84 -0.95 -10.14
C ALA A 314 12.74 -0.18 -10.87
N THR A 315 12.72 1.15 -10.74
CA THR A 315 11.78 2.02 -11.47
C THR A 315 12.09 2.01 -12.96
N CYS A 316 13.37 2.08 -13.34
CA CYS A 316 13.81 1.93 -14.73
C CYS A 316 13.45 0.54 -15.28
N ASP A 317 13.70 -0.54 -14.54
CA ASP A 317 13.35 -1.90 -14.92
C ASP A 317 11.84 -2.04 -15.22
N ILE A 318 10.97 -1.43 -14.40
CA ILE A 318 9.53 -1.43 -14.62
C ILE A 318 9.18 -0.77 -15.97
N ILE A 319 9.76 0.40 -16.25
CA ILE A 319 9.50 1.14 -17.50
C ILE A 319 9.97 0.33 -18.71
N GLU A 320 11.14 -0.29 -18.63
CA GLU A 320 11.70 -1.14 -19.68
C GLU A 320 10.84 -2.39 -19.95
N ILE A 321 10.37 -3.06 -18.90
CA ILE A 321 9.46 -4.22 -19.01
C ILE A 321 8.15 -3.81 -19.69
N ILE A 322 7.59 -2.65 -19.32
CA ILE A 322 6.39 -2.09 -19.95
C ILE A 322 6.65 -1.79 -21.44
N ALA A 323 7.82 -1.25 -21.77
CA ALA A 323 8.25 -1.00 -23.14
C ALA A 323 8.37 -2.31 -23.95
N GLU A 324 9.02 -3.34 -23.41
CA GLU A 324 9.10 -4.67 -24.02
C GLU A 324 7.71 -5.25 -24.28
N SER A 325 6.79 -5.14 -23.30
CA SER A 325 5.39 -5.52 -23.46
C SER A 325 4.74 -4.78 -24.62
N ALA A 326 4.94 -3.48 -24.73
CA ALA A 326 4.35 -2.65 -25.79
C ALA A 326 4.88 -3.03 -27.19
N ARG A 327 6.18 -3.34 -27.31
CA ARG A 327 6.81 -3.80 -28.57
C ARG A 327 6.20 -5.11 -29.05
N MET A 328 5.87 -6.02 -28.13
CA MET A 328 5.15 -7.24 -28.45
C MET A 328 3.71 -6.89 -28.84
N ARG A 329 3.47 -6.75 -30.15
CA ARG A 329 2.15 -6.41 -30.70
C ARG A 329 1.06 -7.40 -30.28
N THR A 330 1.44 -8.63 -29.97
CA THR A 330 0.54 -9.67 -29.45
C THR A 330 0.00 -9.37 -28.06
N THR A 331 0.68 -8.61 -27.19
CA THR A 331 0.14 -8.39 -25.83
C THR A 331 -1.09 -7.48 -25.87
N PRO A 332 -2.21 -7.85 -25.20
CA PRO A 332 -3.40 -7.03 -25.11
C PRO A 332 -3.28 -5.93 -24.04
N LEU A 333 -2.08 -5.56 -23.60
CA LEU A 333 -1.89 -4.62 -22.49
C LEU A 333 -1.74 -3.18 -23.01
N ARG A 334 -2.44 -2.25 -22.36
CA ARG A 334 -2.23 -0.81 -22.49
C ARG A 334 -1.87 -0.22 -21.14
N TRP A 335 -0.80 0.57 -21.13
CA TRP A 335 -0.20 1.08 -19.91
C TRP A 335 -0.43 2.57 -19.77
N ILE A 336 -0.99 2.99 -18.64
CA ILE A 336 -1.11 4.39 -18.27
C ILE A 336 -0.25 4.59 -17.03
N CYS A 337 0.84 5.33 -17.18
CA CYS A 337 1.80 5.60 -16.13
C CYS A 337 1.69 7.06 -15.69
N LEU A 338 1.73 7.33 -14.40
CA LEU A 338 1.76 8.68 -13.85
C LEU A 338 2.91 8.85 -12.87
N SER A 339 3.65 9.95 -12.98
CA SER A 339 4.76 10.23 -12.07
C SER A 339 5.19 11.70 -12.05
N ARG A 340 6.07 12.05 -11.12
CA ARG A 340 6.93 13.23 -11.27
C ARG A 340 7.98 12.96 -12.36
N PRO A 341 8.46 14.00 -13.06
CA PRO A 341 9.52 13.88 -14.06
C PRO A 341 10.90 13.81 -13.37
N GLU A 342 11.12 12.80 -12.54
CA GLU A 342 12.44 12.60 -11.92
C GLU A 342 13.49 12.24 -12.99
N PRO A 343 14.76 12.66 -12.85
CA PRO A 343 15.75 12.55 -13.93
C PRO A 343 15.90 11.14 -14.52
N HIS A 344 15.89 10.11 -13.66
CA HIS A 344 16.00 8.72 -14.10
C HIS A 344 14.76 8.25 -14.88
N ILE A 345 13.55 8.65 -14.46
CA ILE A 345 12.29 8.33 -15.15
C ILE A 345 12.26 9.01 -16.53
N VAL A 346 12.59 10.30 -16.59
CA VAL A 346 12.65 11.07 -17.84
C VAL A 346 13.66 10.45 -18.80
N ALA A 347 14.85 10.11 -18.31
CA ALA A 347 15.89 9.48 -19.12
C ALA A 347 15.38 8.16 -19.73
N THR A 348 14.75 7.29 -18.94
CA THR A 348 14.24 6.00 -19.41
C THR A 348 13.10 6.14 -20.43
N PHE A 349 12.16 7.06 -20.23
CA PHE A 349 11.10 7.33 -21.22
C PHE A 349 11.59 8.01 -22.51
N ASN A 350 12.81 8.55 -22.50
CA ASN A 350 13.46 9.19 -23.66
C ASN A 350 14.55 8.32 -24.30
N MET A 351 14.76 7.09 -23.84
CA MET A 351 15.66 6.14 -24.51
C MET A 351 15.17 5.81 -25.93
N ASP A 352 16.09 5.33 -26.77
CA ASP A 352 15.81 5.01 -28.17
C ASP A 352 14.59 4.07 -28.31
N ASP A 353 13.79 4.31 -29.36
CA ASP A 353 12.50 3.67 -29.67
C ASP A 353 11.31 3.97 -28.73
N MET A 354 11.50 4.43 -27.48
CA MET A 354 10.40 4.75 -26.57
C MET A 354 9.42 5.82 -27.08
N PRO A 355 9.87 6.92 -27.72
CA PRO A 355 8.96 7.94 -28.25
C PRO A 355 7.96 7.41 -29.28
N SER A 356 8.24 6.27 -29.93
CA SER A 356 7.31 5.63 -30.87
C SER A 356 6.23 4.76 -30.19
N LEU A 357 6.48 4.33 -28.95
CA LEU A 357 5.61 3.45 -28.16
C LEU A 357 4.81 4.20 -27.09
N CYS A 358 5.34 5.35 -26.65
CA CYS A 358 4.88 6.09 -25.49
C CYS A 358 4.39 7.50 -25.87
N ARG A 359 3.10 7.74 -25.59
CA ARG A 359 2.52 9.07 -25.60
C ARG A 359 2.86 9.79 -24.30
N GLN A 360 3.73 10.79 -24.38
CA GLN A 360 4.06 11.62 -23.23
C GLN A 360 3.11 12.82 -23.15
N VAL A 361 2.53 13.06 -21.96
CA VAL A 361 1.61 14.17 -21.70
C VAL A 361 2.04 14.89 -20.44
N GLU A 362 2.24 16.20 -20.54
CA GLU A 362 2.53 17.03 -19.38
C GLU A 362 1.23 17.52 -18.71
N LEU A 363 1.21 17.47 -17.38
CA LEU A 363 0.24 18.12 -16.51
C LEU A 363 0.94 19.32 -15.83
N PRO A 364 1.01 20.49 -16.50
CA PRO A 364 1.82 21.61 -16.03
C PRO A 364 1.17 22.33 -14.84
N VAL A 365 1.99 23.08 -14.10
CA VAL A 365 1.49 24.15 -13.23
C VAL A 365 1.07 25.30 -14.14
N SER A 366 -0.21 25.67 -14.11
CA SER A 366 -0.74 26.69 -15.00
C SER A 366 -1.91 27.42 -14.37
N ARG A 367 -1.98 28.73 -14.60
CA ARG A 367 -3.15 29.54 -14.24
C ARG A 367 -4.38 29.27 -15.12
N LYS A 368 -4.24 28.48 -16.20
CA LYS A 368 -5.37 28.05 -17.03
C LYS A 368 -6.41 27.22 -16.23
N VAL A 369 -5.99 26.57 -15.16
CA VAL A 369 -6.88 25.78 -14.29
C VAL A 369 -7.49 26.57 -13.14
N ASP A 370 -7.27 27.89 -13.08
CA ASP A 370 -7.78 28.74 -11.99
C ASP A 370 -9.31 28.64 -11.88
N HIS A 371 -10.01 28.58 -13.00
CA HIS A 371 -11.46 28.39 -13.04
C HIS A 371 -11.92 27.03 -12.44
N GLU A 372 -11.15 25.96 -12.65
CA GLU A 372 -11.40 24.64 -12.04
C GLU A 372 -11.11 24.65 -10.53
N ILE A 373 -10.06 25.38 -10.11
CA ILE A 373 -9.73 25.58 -8.70
C ILE A 373 -10.83 26.39 -8.00
N LEU A 374 -11.33 27.45 -8.65
CA LEU A 374 -12.45 28.23 -8.16
C LEU A 374 -13.68 27.35 -7.96
N LEU A 375 -14.02 26.52 -8.94
CA LEU A 375 -15.14 25.58 -8.86
C LEU A 375 -15.02 24.66 -7.63
N LEU A 376 -13.84 24.06 -7.43
CA LEU A 376 -13.55 23.23 -6.25
C LEU A 376 -13.70 24.02 -4.94
N LEU A 377 -13.13 25.21 -4.85
CA LEU A 377 -13.18 26.04 -3.64
C LEU A 377 -14.62 26.45 -3.31
N VAL A 378 -15.40 26.88 -4.31
CA VAL A 378 -16.79 27.29 -4.13
C VAL A 378 -17.63 26.13 -3.60
N ASP A 379 -17.57 24.95 -4.23
CA ASP A 379 -18.40 23.82 -3.79
C ASP A 379 -18.01 23.35 -2.38
N GLU A 380 -16.71 23.18 -2.11
CA GLU A 380 -16.25 22.67 -0.82
C GLU A 380 -16.40 23.69 0.32
N LEU A 381 -16.11 24.97 0.11
CA LEU A 381 -16.32 25.99 1.14
C LEU A 381 -17.80 26.29 1.36
N THR A 382 -18.67 26.09 0.36
CA THR A 382 -20.13 26.12 0.56
C THR A 382 -20.59 24.99 1.49
N LYS A 383 -20.02 23.78 1.37
CA LYS A 383 -20.28 22.68 2.31
C LYS A 383 -19.80 23.03 3.72
N VAL A 384 -18.63 23.64 3.85
CA VAL A 384 -18.12 24.12 5.14
C VAL A 384 -19.06 25.18 5.73
N ARG A 385 -19.44 26.19 4.95
CA ARG A 385 -20.39 27.25 5.37
C ARG A 385 -21.67 26.66 5.94
N LYS A 386 -22.29 25.71 5.23
CA LYS A 386 -23.50 25.01 5.69
C LYS A 386 -23.26 24.19 6.96
N LYS A 387 -22.17 23.42 7.02
CA LYS A 387 -21.79 22.60 8.18
C LYS A 387 -21.59 23.42 9.46
N PHE A 388 -21.09 24.65 9.32
CA PHE A 388 -20.78 25.55 10.44
C PHE A 388 -21.81 26.68 10.60
N GLN A 389 -22.90 26.68 9.81
CA GLN A 389 -23.99 27.66 9.88
C GLN A 389 -23.50 29.11 9.78
N LEU A 390 -22.55 29.35 8.88
CA LEU A 390 -21.96 30.66 8.63
C LEU A 390 -22.82 31.51 7.69
N PRO A 391 -22.67 32.86 7.68
CA PRO A 391 -23.45 33.74 6.83
C PRO A 391 -23.32 33.42 5.34
N GLU A 392 -24.38 33.67 4.56
CA GLU A 392 -24.38 33.47 3.10
C GLU A 392 -23.28 34.27 2.39
N SER A 393 -22.87 35.41 2.96
CA SER A 393 -21.79 36.27 2.46
C SER A 393 -20.38 35.70 2.67
N TRP A 394 -20.24 34.55 3.35
CA TRP A 394 -18.95 33.92 3.63
C TRP A 394 -18.78 32.64 2.79
N PRO A 395 -17.63 32.44 2.12
CA PRO A 395 -16.63 33.45 1.78
C PRO A 395 -17.18 34.51 0.82
N SER A 396 -16.57 35.69 0.78
CA SER A 396 -16.91 36.70 -0.22
C SER A 396 -16.29 36.37 -1.58
N GLU A 397 -16.81 36.96 -2.67
CA GLU A 397 -16.25 36.79 -4.01
C GLU A 397 -14.77 37.21 -4.08
N LYS A 398 -14.40 38.26 -3.34
CA LYS A 398 -13.01 38.73 -3.24
C LYS A 398 -12.12 37.71 -2.53
N ASP A 399 -12.65 37.01 -1.52
CA ASP A 399 -11.91 35.97 -0.82
C ASP A 399 -11.63 34.81 -1.77
N PHE A 400 -12.63 34.36 -2.55
CA PHE A 400 -12.44 33.32 -3.56
C PHE A 400 -11.37 33.69 -4.58
N GLN A 401 -11.39 34.91 -5.12
CA GLN A 401 -10.35 35.37 -6.05
C GLN A 401 -8.96 35.34 -5.40
N THR A 402 -8.85 35.80 -4.15
CA THR A 402 -7.59 35.80 -3.41
C THR A 402 -7.08 34.37 -3.15
N LEU A 403 -7.97 33.42 -2.85
CA LEU A 403 -7.61 32.01 -2.66
C LEU A 403 -7.15 31.35 -3.96
N VAL A 404 -7.82 31.63 -5.07
CA VAL A 404 -7.41 31.15 -6.40
C VAL A 404 -6.02 31.68 -6.74
N ASP A 405 -5.79 32.98 -6.48
CA ASP A 405 -4.49 33.61 -6.67
C ASP A 405 -3.39 32.98 -5.83
N LEU A 406 -3.66 32.69 -4.55
CA LEU A 406 -2.77 31.95 -3.66
C LEU A 406 -2.46 30.54 -4.13
N CYS A 407 -3.43 29.83 -4.69
CA CYS A 407 -3.26 28.44 -5.10
C CYS A 407 -2.26 28.31 -6.27
N ALA A 408 -2.05 29.37 -7.06
CA ALA A 408 -1.07 29.40 -8.15
C ALA A 408 -1.15 28.19 -9.11
N GLY A 409 -2.37 27.71 -9.41
CA GLY A 409 -2.59 26.54 -10.27
C GLY A 409 -2.37 25.18 -9.60
N LEU A 410 -2.15 25.12 -8.28
CA LEU A 410 -1.91 23.90 -7.50
C LEU A 410 -3.18 23.45 -6.74
N PHE A 411 -3.78 22.36 -7.19
CA PHE A 411 -4.95 21.75 -6.53
C PHE A 411 -4.69 21.31 -5.08
N ILE A 412 -3.46 20.88 -4.77
CA ILE A 412 -3.09 20.50 -3.40
C ILE A 412 -3.25 21.67 -2.43
N TYR A 413 -3.00 22.90 -2.89
CA TYR A 413 -3.13 24.08 -2.05
C TYR A 413 -4.60 24.26 -1.69
N ALA A 414 -5.49 24.31 -2.68
CA ALA A 414 -6.93 24.41 -2.48
C ALA A 414 -7.48 23.32 -1.56
N ALA A 415 -7.12 22.05 -1.82
CA ALA A 415 -7.53 20.93 -0.98
C ALA A 415 -7.03 21.05 0.47
N THR A 416 -5.84 21.61 0.68
CA THR A 416 -5.28 21.82 2.02
C THR A 416 -5.92 23.00 2.73
N ILE A 417 -6.28 24.09 2.03
CA ILE A 417 -7.11 25.19 2.57
C ILE A 417 -8.46 24.64 3.03
N ILE A 418 -9.15 23.89 2.17
CA ILE A 418 -10.45 23.29 2.49
C ILE A 418 -10.35 22.45 3.75
N ARG A 419 -9.33 21.58 3.85
CA ARG A 419 -9.10 20.79 5.08
C ARG A 419 -8.81 21.68 6.28
N PHE A 420 -7.94 22.68 6.14
CA PHE A 420 -7.56 23.61 7.20
C PHE A 420 -8.78 24.32 7.79
N VAL A 421 -9.65 24.85 6.93
CA VAL A 421 -10.86 25.61 7.30
C VAL A 421 -12.00 24.71 7.80
N ASN A 422 -12.02 23.42 7.43
CA ASN A 422 -13.06 22.48 7.81
C ASN A 422 -12.79 21.78 9.17
N ILE A 423 -11.68 22.11 9.85
CA ILE A 423 -11.32 21.52 11.14
C ILE A 423 -11.99 22.30 12.28
N ARG A 424 -12.75 21.58 13.11
CA ARG A 424 -13.18 22.08 14.43
C ARG A 424 -11.96 22.06 15.36
N ASN A 425 -11.28 23.19 15.50
CA ASN A 425 -10.22 23.40 16.49
C ASN A 425 -10.52 24.66 17.33
N ALA A 426 -9.50 25.20 17.99
CA ALA A 426 -9.63 26.40 18.83
C ALA A 426 -10.01 27.68 18.05
N LEU A 427 -9.81 27.71 16.73
CA LEU A 427 -10.17 28.81 15.83
C LEU A 427 -11.45 28.47 15.06
N SER A 428 -12.31 29.48 14.82
CA SER A 428 -13.47 29.30 13.94
C SER A 428 -13.02 29.16 12.48
N PRO A 429 -13.82 28.56 11.58
CA PRO A 429 -13.52 28.53 10.15
C PRO A 429 -13.30 29.93 9.55
N VAL A 430 -13.95 30.96 10.11
CA VAL A 430 -13.77 32.36 9.72
C VAL A 430 -12.36 32.82 10.05
N ASP A 431 -11.90 32.62 11.30
CA ASP A 431 -10.55 33.00 11.73
C ASP A 431 -9.46 32.24 10.95
N GLN A 432 -9.72 30.97 10.65
CA GLN A 432 -8.82 30.12 9.87
C GLN A 432 -8.69 30.64 8.43
N LEU A 433 -9.81 30.98 7.79
CA LEU A 433 -9.79 31.56 6.45
C LEU A 433 -9.11 32.93 6.44
N ASP A 434 -9.39 33.79 7.43
CA ASP A 434 -8.74 35.10 7.58
C ASP A 434 -7.22 34.97 7.74
N ALA A 435 -6.74 33.95 8.46
CA ALA A 435 -5.31 33.68 8.58
C ALA A 435 -4.68 33.32 7.22
N VAL A 436 -5.39 32.54 6.38
CA VAL A 436 -4.94 32.22 5.02
C VAL A 436 -4.96 33.47 4.13
N LEU A 437 -6.02 34.28 4.18
CA LEU A 437 -6.13 35.51 3.38
C LEU A 437 -5.05 36.52 3.76
N LYS A 438 -4.71 36.66 5.04
CA LYS A 438 -3.60 37.50 5.50
C LYS A 438 -2.25 37.07 4.91
N LEU A 439 -2.02 35.77 4.67
CA LEU A 439 -0.81 35.33 3.98
C LEU A 439 -0.72 35.87 2.56
N ALA A 440 -1.84 35.94 1.83
CA ALA A 440 -1.84 36.46 0.46
C ALA A 440 -1.25 37.86 0.38
N HIS A 441 -1.43 38.65 1.44
CA HIS A 441 -0.88 40.00 1.53
C HIS A 441 0.59 40.03 1.96
N CYS A 442 1.10 38.98 2.61
CA CYS A 442 2.49 38.87 3.08
C CYS A 442 3.41 38.19 2.07
N ILE A 443 2.88 37.28 1.25
CA ILE A 443 3.61 36.58 0.19
C ILE A 443 3.63 37.50 -1.02
N LYS A 444 4.74 38.22 -1.23
CA LYS A 444 4.99 38.83 -2.54
C LYS A 444 5.29 37.69 -3.52
N PRO A 445 4.58 37.58 -4.66
CA PRO A 445 5.02 36.69 -5.72
C PRO A 445 6.47 37.06 -6.03
N GLN A 446 7.39 36.12 -5.85
CA GLN A 446 8.75 36.27 -6.34
C GLN A 446 8.67 35.91 -7.82
N PRO A 447 8.66 36.89 -8.76
CA PRO A 447 8.92 36.54 -10.14
C PRO A 447 10.30 35.88 -10.13
N HIS A 448 10.38 34.62 -10.57
CA HIS A 448 11.60 33.81 -10.61
C HIS A 448 12.05 33.14 -9.29
N SER A 449 11.14 32.55 -8.49
CA SER A 449 11.60 31.41 -7.69
C SER A 449 11.79 30.21 -8.62
N ASP A 450 13.04 29.73 -8.78
CA ASP A 450 13.35 28.52 -9.56
C ASP A 450 12.64 27.26 -9.01
N HIS A 451 12.07 27.34 -7.80
CA HIS A 451 11.38 26.25 -7.14
C HIS A 451 9.85 26.27 -7.41
N PRO A 452 9.29 25.31 -8.17
CA PRO A 452 7.89 25.29 -8.61
C PRO A 452 6.84 25.04 -7.50
N LEU A 453 7.27 24.89 -6.24
CA LEU A 453 6.39 24.68 -5.08
C LEU A 453 6.58 25.77 -4.00
N ALA A 454 7.18 26.91 -4.33
CA ALA A 454 7.48 27.97 -3.35
C ALA A 454 6.22 28.49 -2.62
N GLU A 455 5.10 28.65 -3.33
CA GLU A 455 3.82 29.08 -2.76
C GLU A 455 3.27 28.02 -1.79
N LEU A 456 3.39 26.75 -2.17
CA LEU A 456 2.98 25.63 -1.32
C LEU A 456 3.84 25.54 -0.05
N ASP A 457 5.14 25.80 -0.15
CA ASP A 457 6.06 25.83 1.00
C ASP A 457 5.74 26.99 1.94
N ALA A 458 5.40 28.16 1.42
CA ALA A 458 4.94 29.30 2.21
C ALA A 458 3.66 28.96 2.99
N PHE A 459 2.75 28.18 2.37
CA PHE A 459 1.56 27.71 3.05
C PHE A 459 1.86 26.69 4.14
N TYR A 460 2.73 25.73 3.89
CA TYR A 460 3.18 24.79 4.92
C TYR A 460 3.85 25.52 6.09
N LYS A 461 4.65 26.57 5.84
CA LYS A 461 5.19 27.43 6.89
C LYS A 461 4.11 28.09 7.74
N LEU A 462 2.98 28.52 7.18
CA LEU A 462 1.85 29.02 7.97
C LEU A 462 1.26 27.92 8.84
N ILE A 463 0.91 26.78 8.26
CA ILE A 463 0.31 25.66 9.00
C ILE A 463 1.20 25.30 10.21
N MET A 464 2.51 25.22 9.99
CA MET A 464 3.49 24.95 11.05
C MET A 464 3.62 26.12 12.05
N SER A 465 3.42 27.37 11.62
CA SER A 465 3.45 28.54 12.51
C SER A 465 2.21 28.67 13.39
N CYS A 466 1.08 28.10 12.97
CA CYS A 466 -0.14 28.01 13.79
C CYS A 466 -0.02 26.98 14.93
N VAL A 467 0.98 26.10 14.88
CA VAL A 467 1.24 25.12 15.94
C VAL A 467 1.74 25.83 17.20
N PRO A 468 1.16 25.57 18.38
CA PRO A 468 1.64 26.13 19.63
C PRO A 468 3.13 25.81 19.88
N PRO A 469 3.97 26.79 20.26
CA PRO A 469 5.42 26.58 20.46
C PRO A 469 5.77 25.45 21.44
N LYS A 470 4.92 25.21 22.45
CA LYS A 470 5.09 24.11 23.42
C LYS A 470 4.89 22.71 22.82
N ILE A 471 4.07 22.60 21.76
CA ILE A 471 3.72 21.33 21.11
C ILE A 471 4.67 21.04 19.94
N PHE A 472 5.24 22.08 19.34
CA PHE A 472 6.08 21.99 18.15
C PHE A 472 7.25 20.99 18.25
N PRO A 473 8.07 20.95 19.33
CA PRO A 473 9.14 19.95 19.45
C PRO A 473 8.63 18.51 19.49
N VAL A 474 7.45 18.29 20.07
CA VAL A 474 6.81 16.96 20.13
C VAL A 474 6.40 16.52 18.73
N ILE A 475 5.82 17.43 17.93
CA ILE A 475 5.45 17.18 16.54
C ILE A 475 6.68 16.84 15.70
N GLN A 476 7.76 17.61 15.80
CA GLN A 476 8.98 17.32 15.04
C GLN A 476 9.52 15.92 15.36
N LYS A 477 9.53 15.51 16.64
CA LYS A 477 9.95 14.15 17.04
C LYS A 477 9.03 13.07 16.48
N ILE A 478 7.70 13.26 16.53
CA ILE A 478 6.73 12.32 15.95
C ILE A 478 6.97 12.17 14.44
N LEU A 479 7.11 13.29 13.73
CA LEU A 479 7.34 13.32 12.29
C LEU A 479 8.70 12.71 11.91
N LEU A 480 9.75 12.99 12.70
CA LEU A 480 11.06 12.40 12.52
C LEU A 480 11.02 10.88 12.70
N VAL A 481 10.45 10.36 13.79
CA VAL A 481 10.31 8.90 14.01
C VAL A 481 9.50 8.26 12.87
N LYS A 482 8.43 8.92 12.41
CA LYS A 482 7.64 8.46 11.26
C LYS A 482 8.45 8.45 9.96
N SER A 483 9.30 9.46 9.73
CA SER A 483 10.10 9.63 8.51
C SER A 483 11.17 8.57 8.33
N LEU A 484 11.69 8.01 9.42
CA LEU A 484 12.88 7.16 9.37
C LEU A 484 12.67 5.84 8.62
N ASN A 485 11.44 5.50 8.22
CA ASN A 485 11.04 4.43 7.29
C ASN A 485 11.54 2.99 7.59
N MET A 486 12.47 2.80 8.53
CA MET A 486 13.32 1.60 8.67
C MET A 486 12.75 0.52 9.58
N LEU A 487 11.60 0.78 10.21
CA LEU A 487 11.09 -0.06 11.29
C LEU A 487 9.80 -0.79 10.95
N GLN A 488 9.21 -0.55 9.76
CA GLN A 488 7.89 -1.08 9.40
C GLN A 488 6.76 -0.73 10.40
N TRP A 489 6.93 0.29 11.26
CA TRP A 489 5.90 0.68 12.23
C TRP A 489 4.94 1.68 11.63
N LYS A 490 3.66 1.44 11.87
CA LYS A 490 2.61 2.36 11.47
C LYS A 490 1.77 2.84 12.66
N GLU A 491 1.80 2.12 13.79
CA GLU A 491 0.94 2.34 14.96
C GLU A 491 1.32 3.55 15.82
N PHE A 492 0.34 4.42 16.12
CA PHE A 492 0.46 5.55 17.06
C PHE A 492 1.05 5.16 18.40
N VAL A 493 0.60 4.03 18.93
CA VAL A 493 0.97 3.54 20.25
C VAL A 493 2.47 3.26 20.36
N LYS A 494 3.07 2.70 19.30
CA LYS A 494 4.52 2.43 19.25
C LYS A 494 5.32 3.73 19.22
N ILE A 495 4.94 4.66 18.34
CA ILE A 495 5.60 5.97 18.23
C ILE A 495 5.50 6.74 19.55
N SER A 496 4.32 6.74 20.16
CA SER A 496 4.07 7.45 21.42
C SER A 496 4.90 6.90 22.56
N ASN A 497 4.90 5.57 22.76
CA ASN A 497 5.67 4.96 23.85
C ASN A 497 7.18 5.10 23.65
N VAL A 498 7.69 5.05 22.41
CA VAL A 498 9.11 5.36 22.10
C VAL A 498 9.47 6.78 22.53
N LEU A 499 8.59 7.74 22.25
CA LEU A 499 8.77 9.15 22.59
C LEU A 499 8.35 9.49 24.03
N GLY A 500 7.82 8.53 24.80
CA GLY A 500 7.34 8.76 26.16
C GLY A 500 6.11 9.67 26.25
N LEU A 501 5.27 9.65 25.22
CA LEU A 501 4.08 10.47 25.11
C LEU A 501 2.85 9.70 25.57
N SER A 502 2.01 10.34 26.37
CA SER A 502 0.65 9.86 26.63
C SER A 502 -0.20 9.92 25.35
N GLU A 503 -1.32 9.18 25.35
CA GLU A 503 -2.31 9.26 24.28
C GLU A 503 -2.78 10.70 24.03
N SER A 504 -3.07 11.44 25.10
CA SER A 504 -3.54 12.83 25.00
C SER A 504 -2.48 13.75 24.40
N GLN A 505 -1.21 13.60 24.77
CA GLN A 505 -0.11 14.37 24.21
C GLN A 505 0.07 14.10 22.72
N PHE A 506 0.05 12.82 22.32
CA PHE A 506 0.19 12.42 20.93
C PHE A 506 -1.00 12.89 20.07
N ARG A 507 -2.23 12.71 20.55
CA ARG A 507 -3.45 13.16 19.85
C ARG A 507 -3.51 14.67 19.72
N ASN A 508 -3.10 15.42 20.75
CA ASN A 508 -3.04 16.88 20.68
C ASN A 508 -1.99 17.36 19.66
N ALA A 509 -0.80 16.74 19.67
CA ALA A 509 0.27 17.03 18.72
C ALA A 509 -0.15 16.75 17.27
N THR A 510 -0.66 15.55 16.99
CA THR A 510 -1.11 15.17 15.64
C THR A 510 -2.36 15.92 15.20
N GLY A 511 -3.31 16.17 16.10
CA GLY A 511 -4.52 16.95 15.82
C GLY A 511 -4.23 18.39 15.37
N SER A 512 -3.12 18.99 15.84
CA SER A 512 -2.66 20.32 15.44
C SER A 512 -2.25 20.41 13.96
N LEU A 513 -2.01 19.27 13.30
CA LEU A 513 -1.63 19.18 11.88
C LEU A 513 -2.70 18.48 11.02
N SER A 514 -3.94 18.42 11.48
CA SER A 514 -5.03 17.71 10.79
C SER A 514 -5.37 18.19 9.37
N SER A 515 -4.80 19.32 8.92
CA SER A 515 -4.89 19.80 7.54
C SER A 515 -3.95 19.08 6.57
N VAL A 516 -2.84 18.54 7.07
CA VAL A 516 -1.76 17.92 6.29
C VAL A 516 -1.53 16.45 6.64
N LEU A 517 -2.01 16.01 7.80
CA LEU A 517 -2.02 14.61 8.21
C LEU A 517 -3.39 14.14 8.67
N ASP A 518 -3.68 12.86 8.46
CA ASP A 518 -4.76 12.11 9.09
C ASP A 518 -4.18 11.23 10.19
N ALA A 519 -4.70 11.40 11.40
CA ALA A 519 -4.35 10.61 12.58
C ALA A 519 -5.58 9.97 13.23
N LYS A 520 -6.65 9.72 12.47
CA LYS A 520 -7.88 9.10 12.98
C LYS A 520 -7.77 7.57 13.01
N SER A 521 -8.42 6.95 14.00
CA SER A 521 -8.60 5.51 14.06
C SER A 521 -9.62 5.07 13.01
N LEU A 522 -9.23 4.23 12.04
CA LEU A 522 -10.20 3.59 11.16
C LEU A 522 -10.92 2.44 11.90
N PRO A 523 -12.24 2.26 11.75
CA PRO A 523 -12.99 1.31 12.57
C PRO A 523 -12.83 -0.17 12.19
N VAL A 524 -12.27 -0.51 11.02
CA VAL A 524 -12.51 -1.85 10.43
C VAL A 524 -11.27 -2.73 10.25
N VAL A 525 -10.04 -2.23 10.12
CA VAL A 525 -8.87 -3.12 10.06
C VAL A 525 -7.65 -2.47 10.72
N SER A 526 -7.03 -3.26 11.58
CA SER A 526 -5.85 -3.06 12.43
C SER A 526 -4.72 -2.19 11.88
N SER A 527 -4.74 -0.90 12.22
CA SER A 527 -3.59 -0.09 12.65
C SER A 527 -3.99 1.39 12.73
N GLN A 528 -3.80 2.03 13.89
CA GLN A 528 -3.97 3.49 14.01
C GLN A 528 -2.69 4.16 13.50
N GLU A 529 -2.72 4.77 12.30
CA GLU A 529 -1.50 5.24 11.62
C GLU A 529 -1.49 6.71 11.25
N ILE A 530 -0.29 7.31 11.26
CA ILE A 530 -0.12 8.69 10.76
C ILE A 530 -0.04 8.58 9.25
N ARG A 531 -1.04 9.15 8.56
CA ARG A 531 -1.06 9.22 7.10
C ARG A 531 -0.94 10.68 6.68
N PHE A 532 -0.01 10.96 5.79
CA PHE A 532 0.08 12.29 5.19
C PHE A 532 -0.87 12.34 3.99
N TYR A 533 -1.56 13.46 3.81
CA TYR A 533 -2.43 13.64 2.64
C TYR A 533 -1.63 13.71 1.33
N HIS A 534 -0.35 14.12 1.39
CA HIS A 534 0.51 14.20 0.22
C HIS A 534 2.00 14.15 0.59
N ALA A 535 2.81 13.55 -0.28
CA ALA A 535 4.26 13.40 -0.09
C ALA A 535 5.00 14.74 -0.01
N SER A 536 4.54 15.76 -0.74
CA SER A 536 5.16 17.10 -0.76
C SER A 536 5.33 17.76 0.60
N PHE A 537 4.46 17.47 1.57
CA PHE A 537 4.62 17.99 2.93
C PHE A 537 5.80 17.33 3.64
N MET A 538 5.97 16.03 3.46
CA MET A 538 7.15 15.31 3.95
C MET A 538 8.41 15.81 3.22
N ASP A 539 8.35 15.95 1.88
CA ASP A 539 9.45 16.49 1.08
C ASP A 539 9.89 17.88 1.58
N PHE A 540 8.91 18.74 1.94
CA PHE A 540 9.16 20.05 2.54
C PHE A 540 9.88 19.94 3.89
N LEU A 541 9.38 19.11 4.82
CA LEU A 541 9.94 18.96 6.16
C LEU A 541 11.35 18.36 6.20
N GLN A 542 11.72 17.61 5.16
CA GLN A 542 13.03 16.97 5.04
C GLN A 542 14.09 17.88 4.41
N ASP A 543 13.66 18.93 3.70
CA ASP A 543 14.52 19.89 3.03
C ASP A 543 14.70 21.14 3.90
N GLU A 544 15.94 21.37 4.34
CA GLU A 544 16.31 22.46 5.24
C GLU A 544 16.22 23.83 4.56
N GLU A 545 16.51 23.92 3.26
CA GLU A 545 16.40 25.18 2.49
C GLU A 545 14.94 25.59 2.34
N ARG A 546 14.06 24.62 2.11
CA ARG A 546 12.63 24.86 1.96
C ARG A 546 11.96 25.16 3.30
N SER A 547 12.20 24.35 4.33
CA SER A 547 11.46 24.42 5.60
C SER A 547 12.11 25.29 6.69
N GLY A 548 13.42 25.57 6.60
CA GLY A 548 14.14 26.35 7.60
C GLY A 548 13.99 25.76 9.01
N LYS A 549 13.51 26.56 9.96
CA LYS A 549 13.28 26.13 11.35
C LYS A 549 12.28 24.97 11.51
N PHE A 550 11.51 24.66 10.48
CA PHE A 550 10.54 23.57 10.48
C PHE A 550 11.13 22.21 10.05
N CYS A 551 12.39 22.18 9.62
CA CYS A 551 13.10 20.96 9.25
C CYS A 551 13.13 19.97 10.43
N ILE A 552 12.89 18.69 10.16
CA ILE A 552 12.83 17.64 11.20
C ILE A 552 14.16 16.91 11.41
N TYR A 553 15.15 17.08 10.53
CA TYR A 553 16.43 16.35 10.59
C TYR A 553 17.57 17.12 11.26
N SER A 554 17.43 18.42 11.49
CA SER A 554 18.47 19.25 12.11
C SER A 554 18.54 19.03 13.63
N GLU A 555 18.26 20.05 14.45
CA GLU A 555 18.36 20.00 15.91
C GLU A 555 17.47 18.90 16.53
N CYS A 556 16.33 18.62 15.91
CA CYS A 556 15.41 17.58 16.36
C CYS A 556 16.05 16.19 16.37
N LEU A 557 16.91 15.88 15.39
CA LEU A 557 17.59 14.59 15.31
C LEU A 557 18.58 14.39 16.46
N THR A 558 19.42 15.40 16.73
CA THR A 558 20.38 15.36 17.84
C THR A 558 19.66 15.26 19.19
N GLY A 559 18.61 16.07 19.41
CA GLY A 559 17.81 16.00 20.63
C GLY A 559 17.15 14.64 20.84
N LEU A 560 16.56 14.06 19.79
CA LEU A 560 15.93 12.74 19.87
C LEU A 560 16.94 11.61 20.15
N ARG A 561 18.14 11.67 19.55
CA ARG A 561 19.22 10.72 19.79
C ARG A 561 19.64 10.71 21.27
N GLN A 562 19.77 11.89 21.88
CA GLN A 562 20.13 12.04 23.29
C GLN A 562 19.03 11.52 24.22
N GLU A 563 17.78 11.90 23.99
CA GLU A 563 16.64 11.47 24.83
C GLU A 563 16.43 9.95 24.79
N LEU A 564 16.54 9.32 23.61
CA LEU A 564 16.45 7.86 23.50
C LEU A 564 17.61 7.15 24.21
N LEU A 565 18.81 7.73 24.14
CA LEU A 565 19.98 7.23 24.84
C LEU A 565 19.80 7.31 26.36
N GLU A 566 19.29 8.44 26.87
CA GLU A 566 18.95 8.61 28.28
C GLU A 566 17.91 7.60 28.74
N ARG A 567 16.83 7.41 27.97
CA ARG A 567 15.81 6.39 28.26
C ARG A 567 16.40 4.99 28.28
N LEU A 568 17.25 4.63 27.32
CA LEU A 568 17.94 3.32 27.31
C LEU A 568 18.87 3.17 28.51
N ASN A 569 19.62 4.22 28.86
CA ASN A 569 20.51 4.20 30.02
C ASN A 569 19.74 4.06 31.33
N GLN A 570 18.56 4.66 31.47
CA GLN A 570 17.69 4.43 32.63
C GLN A 570 17.41 2.93 32.77
N VAL A 571 16.98 2.25 31.70
CA VAL A 571 16.77 0.79 31.71
C VAL A 571 18.03 0.02 32.09
N HIS A 572 19.19 0.42 31.55
CA HIS A 572 20.47 -0.23 31.82
C HIS A 572 20.92 -0.07 33.28
N THR A 573 20.67 1.10 33.89
CA THR A 573 21.02 1.35 35.31
C THR A 573 20.13 0.58 36.27
N LEU A 574 18.84 0.47 35.96
CA LEU A 574 17.84 -0.16 36.82
C LEU A 574 17.91 -1.69 36.81
N SER A 575 18.44 -2.27 35.72
CA SER A 575 18.71 -3.71 35.61
C SER A 575 19.87 -4.21 36.48
N LYS A 576 20.56 -3.33 37.22
CA LYS A 576 21.65 -3.72 38.13
C LYS A 576 21.16 -4.01 39.56
N ASP A 577 19.98 -3.53 39.93
CA ASP A 577 19.34 -3.79 41.22
C ASP A 577 18.20 -4.80 41.05
N GLU A 578 17.95 -5.66 42.05
CA GLU A 578 16.93 -6.73 42.01
C GLU A 578 15.48 -6.22 41.89
N ASN A 579 15.25 -4.90 41.84
CA ASN A 579 13.94 -4.31 41.57
C ASN A 579 14.04 -3.29 40.42
N PRO A 580 13.48 -3.59 39.23
CA PRO A 580 13.48 -2.67 38.11
C PRO A 580 12.50 -1.53 38.37
N ILE A 581 12.89 -0.27 38.10
CA ILE A 581 11.88 0.73 37.76
C ILE A 581 11.45 0.43 36.31
N PRO A 582 10.17 0.19 36.05
CA PRO A 582 9.67 -0.08 34.71
C PRO A 582 10.02 1.01 33.71
N VAL A 583 10.31 0.65 32.45
CA VAL A 583 10.07 1.61 31.37
C VAL A 583 8.57 1.86 31.32
N GLN A 584 8.13 2.98 31.90
CA GLN A 584 6.71 3.29 31.98
C GLN A 584 6.11 3.42 30.58
N ILE A 585 5.18 2.53 30.27
CA ILE A 585 4.29 2.64 29.13
C ILE A 585 3.39 3.85 29.40
N THR A 586 3.55 4.91 28.62
CA THR A 586 2.79 6.16 28.79
C THR A 586 1.41 6.09 28.13
N TRP A 587 1.23 5.16 27.19
CA TRP A 587 -0.06 4.85 26.58
C TRP A 587 -0.57 3.49 27.09
N PRO A 588 -1.51 3.44 28.06
CA PRO A 588 -1.85 2.24 28.83
C PRO A 588 -2.37 1.05 28.02
N ASP A 589 -3.20 1.30 27.00
CA ASP A 589 -3.81 0.25 26.15
C ASP A 589 -2.85 -0.32 25.09
N SER A 590 -1.55 -0.30 25.39
CA SER A 590 -0.53 -0.67 24.43
C SER A 590 -0.33 -2.19 24.35
N PRO A 591 -0.43 -2.79 23.15
CA PRO A 591 -0.14 -4.22 22.95
C PRO A 591 1.35 -4.55 23.14
N ILE A 592 2.19 -3.52 23.37
CA ILE A 592 3.60 -3.68 23.70
C ILE A 592 3.76 -4.51 24.98
N GLY A 593 2.78 -4.54 25.89
CA GLY A 593 2.50 -5.64 26.82
C GLY A 593 3.56 -6.05 27.85
N ASN A 594 4.82 -5.59 27.74
CA ASN A 594 5.86 -5.65 28.75
C ASN A 594 7.03 -4.70 28.43
N GLU A 595 7.86 -4.43 29.43
CA GLU A 595 9.04 -3.56 29.33
C GLU A 595 10.10 -4.09 28.36
N GLU A 596 10.24 -5.42 28.27
CA GLU A 596 11.20 -6.08 27.36
C GLU A 596 10.93 -5.72 25.90
N ARG A 597 9.67 -5.74 25.48
CA ARG A 597 9.25 -5.36 24.13
C ARG A 597 9.47 -3.88 23.88
N LEU A 598 9.20 -3.01 24.87
CA LEU A 598 9.47 -1.58 24.75
C LEU A 598 10.98 -1.28 24.69
N TYR A 599 11.81 -1.98 25.45
CA TYR A 599 13.26 -1.87 25.38
C TYR A 599 13.79 -2.26 23.99
N ARG A 600 13.36 -3.42 23.47
CA ARG A 600 13.69 -3.83 22.09
C ARG A 600 13.26 -2.77 21.07
N LEU A 601 12.10 -2.15 21.28
CA LEU A 601 11.59 -1.07 20.45
C LEU A 601 12.51 0.17 20.50
N LEU A 602 12.81 0.67 21.70
CA LEU A 602 13.70 1.81 21.93
C LEU A 602 15.07 1.57 21.32
N LEU A 603 15.65 0.39 21.55
CA LEU A 603 16.94 0.01 21.01
C LEU A 603 16.94 -0.03 19.48
N ARG A 604 15.88 -0.55 18.85
CA ARG A 604 15.74 -0.54 17.38
C ARG A 604 15.70 0.89 16.82
N VAL A 605 14.89 1.78 17.40
CA VAL A 605 14.83 3.19 16.98
C VAL A 605 16.17 3.87 17.16
N PHE A 606 16.79 3.66 18.32
CA PHE A 606 18.10 4.18 18.63
C PHE A 606 19.13 3.75 17.59
N LEU A 607 19.27 2.46 17.32
CA LEU A 607 20.22 1.97 16.33
C LEU A 607 19.97 2.53 14.91
N CYS A 608 18.71 2.68 14.50
CA CYS A 608 18.36 3.29 13.21
C CYS A 608 18.76 4.77 13.14
N LEU A 609 18.47 5.55 14.18
CA LEU A 609 18.74 6.99 14.22
C LEU A 609 20.22 7.32 14.06
N PHE A 610 21.11 6.44 14.48
CA PHE A 610 22.56 6.64 14.42
C PHE A 610 23.19 6.14 13.12
N GLN A 611 22.40 5.49 12.27
CA GLN A 611 22.77 5.08 10.91
C GLN A 611 22.19 6.00 9.82
N SER A 612 21.55 7.10 10.23
CA SER A 612 20.89 8.04 9.30
C SER A 612 21.89 8.84 8.47
N PHE A 613 21.36 9.59 7.49
CA PHE A 613 22.10 10.28 6.42
C PHE A 613 23.10 11.37 6.85
N ARG A 614 23.27 11.66 8.15
CA ARG A 614 24.20 12.68 8.64
C ARG A 614 25.18 12.09 9.65
N PRO A 615 26.48 12.47 9.57
CA PRO A 615 27.48 12.09 10.55
C PRO A 615 27.03 12.41 11.98
N LEU A 616 27.52 11.63 12.94
CA LEU A 616 27.22 11.87 14.34
C LEU A 616 27.91 13.15 14.82
N ASP A 617 27.14 14.05 15.42
CA ASP A 617 27.69 15.22 16.08
C ASP A 617 28.58 14.80 17.28
N PRO A 618 29.57 15.63 17.67
CA PRO A 618 30.51 15.27 18.73
C PRO A 618 29.86 14.94 20.08
N VAL A 619 28.74 15.59 20.41
CA VAL A 619 28.03 15.37 21.67
C VAL A 619 27.38 13.99 21.67
N THR A 620 26.66 13.67 20.59
CA THR A 620 26.05 12.37 20.35
C THR A 620 27.09 11.25 20.33
N ALA A 621 28.23 11.46 19.67
CA ALA A 621 29.34 10.49 19.64
C ALA A 621 29.95 10.27 21.04
N ALA A 622 30.14 11.34 21.83
CA ALA A 622 30.65 11.22 23.19
C ALA A 622 29.68 10.48 24.12
N SER A 623 28.38 10.71 23.97
CA SER A 623 27.36 10.00 24.73
C SER A 623 27.30 8.51 24.35
N LEU A 624 27.46 8.19 23.06
CA LEU A 624 27.58 6.81 22.59
C LEU A 624 28.78 6.05 23.16
N GLN A 625 29.94 6.70 23.32
CA GLN A 625 31.10 6.06 23.95
C GLN A 625 30.83 5.60 25.38
N LYS A 626 29.87 6.25 26.06
CA LYS A 626 29.45 5.93 27.43
C LYS A 626 28.27 4.94 27.47
N PHE A 627 27.67 4.61 26.32
CA PHE A 627 26.51 3.74 26.23
C PHE A 627 26.85 2.30 26.63
N GLN A 628 26.04 1.66 27.47
CA GLN A 628 26.34 0.33 28.03
C GLN A 628 25.98 -0.81 27.05
N PHE A 629 26.74 -0.96 25.96
CA PHE A 629 26.55 -2.01 24.95
C PHE A 629 26.45 -3.43 25.53
N SER A 630 27.21 -3.75 26.58
CA SER A 630 27.17 -5.08 27.22
C SER A 630 25.82 -5.40 27.89
N MET A 631 24.97 -4.41 28.17
CA MET A 631 23.65 -4.60 28.76
C MET A 631 22.58 -4.99 27.73
N ILE A 632 22.80 -4.67 26.44
CA ILE A 632 21.84 -4.97 25.36
C ILE A 632 21.41 -6.44 25.35
N PRO A 633 22.34 -7.42 25.34
CA PRO A 633 21.97 -8.82 25.20
C PRO A 633 21.37 -9.37 26.49
N ARG A 634 21.81 -8.86 27.66
CA ARG A 634 21.28 -9.28 28.97
C ARG A 634 19.79 -8.98 29.10
N LEU A 635 19.35 -7.83 28.60
CA LEU A 635 17.96 -7.37 28.67
C LEU A 635 17.03 -7.98 27.61
N CYS A 636 17.58 -8.66 26.60
CA CYS A 636 16.81 -9.18 25.46
C CYS A 636 16.67 -10.71 25.44
N ASN A 637 17.07 -11.44 26.49
CA ASN A 637 17.39 -12.86 26.34
C ASN A 637 16.28 -13.85 26.74
N ARG A 638 16.00 -14.84 25.86
CA ARG A 638 15.25 -16.09 26.15
C ARG A 638 15.75 -17.24 25.25
N GLY A 639 16.70 -18.06 25.70
CA GLY A 639 17.05 -19.34 25.03
C GLY A 639 18.53 -19.57 24.71
N THR A 640 18.81 -20.72 24.06
CA THR A 640 20.09 -21.47 23.98
C THR A 640 21.27 -20.78 23.29
N PHE A 641 21.13 -19.54 22.81
CA PHE A 641 22.25 -18.65 22.53
C PHE A 641 21.87 -17.18 22.83
N PRO A 642 22.48 -16.52 23.84
CA PRO A 642 22.11 -15.17 24.25
C PRO A 642 22.34 -14.08 23.20
N GLY A 643 21.29 -13.54 22.57
CA GLY A 643 21.47 -12.42 21.64
C GLY A 643 20.17 -11.75 21.17
N ALA A 644 20.28 -10.47 20.80
CA ALA A 644 19.20 -9.72 20.16
C ALA A 644 19.40 -9.73 18.63
N THR A 645 18.36 -10.11 17.89
CA THR A 645 18.39 -10.16 16.41
C THR A 645 17.67 -8.97 15.78
N PHE A 646 18.27 -8.44 14.72
CA PHE A 646 17.80 -7.30 13.95
C PHE A 646 17.92 -7.59 12.45
N PRO A 647 16.91 -7.26 11.63
CA PRO A 647 17.06 -7.33 10.17
C PRO A 647 18.21 -6.42 9.68
N ALA A 648 18.94 -6.79 8.63
CA ALA A 648 20.02 -5.96 8.06
C ALA A 648 19.55 -4.59 7.55
N ALA A 649 18.31 -4.50 7.10
CA ALA A 649 17.70 -3.21 6.74
C ALA A 649 17.54 -2.28 7.95
N THR A 650 17.48 -2.80 9.18
CA THR A 650 17.25 -2.02 10.40
C THR A 650 18.56 -1.57 11.07
N PHE A 651 19.59 -2.41 11.02
CA PHE A 651 20.86 -2.14 11.69
C PHE A 651 22.01 -2.79 10.91
N SER A 652 23.00 -2.00 10.48
CA SER A 652 24.31 -2.49 10.02
C SER A 652 25.48 -1.78 10.71
N PRO A 653 26.38 -2.49 11.40
CA PRO A 653 27.58 -1.90 12.00
C PRO A 653 28.44 -1.10 11.01
N GLU A 654 28.50 -1.51 9.73
CA GLU A 654 29.27 -0.84 8.69
C GLU A 654 28.78 0.60 8.47
N LYS A 655 27.47 0.74 8.23
CA LYS A 655 26.82 2.05 8.09
C LYS A 655 27.00 2.90 9.34
N LEU A 656 26.95 2.29 10.52
CA LEU A 656 27.19 2.99 11.77
C LEU A 656 28.63 3.52 11.85
N ILE A 657 29.62 2.71 11.49
CA ILE A 657 31.05 3.07 11.49
C ILE A 657 31.32 4.25 10.57
N ASP A 658 30.72 4.26 9.38
CA ASP A 658 30.89 5.33 8.39
C ASP A 658 30.45 6.69 8.95
N GLN A 659 29.37 6.72 9.74
CA GLN A 659 28.82 7.93 10.35
C GLN A 659 29.55 8.40 11.62
N ILE A 660 30.38 7.54 12.25
CA ILE A 660 31.10 7.89 13.48
C ILE A 660 32.37 8.70 13.13
N PRO A 661 32.67 9.81 13.82
CA PRO A 661 33.94 10.52 13.70
C PRO A 661 35.14 9.58 13.90
N VAL A 662 36.17 9.69 13.04
CA VAL A 662 37.33 8.77 13.01
C VAL A 662 37.97 8.59 14.39
N SER A 663 38.08 9.67 15.17
CA SER A 663 38.64 9.68 16.53
C SER A 663 37.85 8.83 17.54
N SER A 664 36.59 8.50 17.23
CA SER A 664 35.66 7.80 18.11
C SER A 664 35.29 6.40 17.63
N ARG A 665 35.61 6.03 16.37
CA ARG A 665 35.22 4.74 15.75
C ARG A 665 35.63 3.54 16.61
N HIS A 666 36.91 3.45 16.94
CA HIS A 666 37.48 2.39 17.78
C HIS A 666 36.89 2.31 19.20
N LYS A 667 36.13 3.32 19.65
CA LYS A 667 35.47 3.36 20.96
C LYS A 667 34.00 2.93 20.93
N ILE A 668 33.36 2.98 19.76
CA ILE A 668 31.91 2.81 19.60
C ILE A 668 31.59 1.57 18.76
N ALA A 669 32.18 1.44 17.58
CA ALA A 669 31.93 0.33 16.67
C ALA A 669 33.17 0.13 15.78
N TYR A 670 33.68 -1.10 15.68
CA TYR A 670 34.82 -1.40 14.80
C TYR A 670 34.85 -2.86 14.39
N LEU A 671 35.42 -3.12 13.22
CA LEU A 671 35.69 -4.48 12.75
C LEU A 671 36.74 -5.13 13.66
N SER A 672 36.43 -6.29 14.22
CA SER A 672 37.35 -7.00 15.11
C SER A 672 37.87 -8.29 14.48
N TYR A 673 39.19 -8.43 14.50
CA TYR A 673 39.93 -9.64 14.14
C TYR A 673 40.39 -10.43 15.37
N ASP A 674 40.01 -10.01 16.58
CA ASP A 674 40.36 -10.70 17.82
C ASP A 674 39.76 -12.12 17.81
N PRO A 675 40.58 -13.19 17.87
CA PRO A 675 40.12 -14.56 17.90
C PRO A 675 39.04 -14.83 18.96
N LEU A 676 39.05 -14.11 20.08
CA LEU A 676 38.06 -14.23 21.16
C LEU A 676 36.71 -13.63 20.76
N VAL A 677 36.71 -12.51 20.05
CA VAL A 677 35.50 -11.92 19.44
C VAL A 677 34.94 -12.86 18.37
N LEU A 678 35.81 -13.50 17.58
CA LEU A 678 35.42 -14.48 16.57
C LEU A 678 34.79 -15.74 17.18
N TRP A 679 35.22 -16.13 18.39
CA TRP A 679 34.79 -17.36 19.06
C TRP A 679 33.32 -17.33 19.53
N CYS A 680 32.75 -16.13 19.65
CA CYS A 680 31.36 -15.92 20.09
C CYS A 680 30.31 -16.22 19.02
N ARG A 681 30.73 -16.58 17.80
CA ARG A 681 29.85 -16.72 16.63
C ARG A 681 29.41 -18.17 16.42
N PRO A 682 28.18 -18.42 15.95
CA PRO A 682 27.85 -19.69 15.31
C PRO A 682 28.70 -19.84 14.04
N ARG A 683 29.29 -21.02 13.81
CA ARG A 683 29.94 -21.32 12.53
C ARG A 683 28.86 -21.69 11.50
N PRO A 684 28.85 -21.16 10.26
CA PRO A 684 29.79 -20.21 9.64
C PRO A 684 29.17 -18.82 9.39
N VAL A 685 29.84 -17.76 9.85
CA VAL A 685 29.41 -16.34 9.71
C VAL A 685 30.51 -15.51 9.02
N ARG A 686 30.12 -14.59 8.13
CA ARG A 686 31.02 -13.82 7.24
C ARG A 686 31.91 -12.77 7.96
N VAL A 687 31.36 -11.94 8.84
CA VAL A 687 32.07 -10.80 9.50
C VAL A 687 31.49 -10.54 10.90
N ALA A 688 32.26 -9.94 11.81
CA ALA A 688 31.73 -9.38 13.08
C ALA A 688 32.48 -8.16 13.56
N TYR A 689 31.72 -7.37 14.27
CA TYR A 689 32.07 -6.07 14.79
C TYR A 689 31.99 -6.12 16.31
N ALA A 690 32.86 -5.35 16.95
CA ALA A 690 32.75 -5.05 18.38
C ALA A 690 32.03 -3.71 18.53
N LEU A 691 31.07 -3.65 19.45
CA LEU A 691 30.37 -2.43 19.85
C LEU A 691 30.79 -2.06 21.27
N GLY A 692 31.34 -0.87 21.47
CA GLY A 692 31.92 -0.41 22.74
C GLY A 692 33.39 -0.80 22.95
N THR A 693 33.93 -0.59 24.15
CA THR A 693 35.34 -0.88 24.52
C THR A 693 35.51 -1.36 25.95
N GLY A 694 36.67 -1.98 26.24
CA GLY A 694 37.04 -2.44 27.57
C GLY A 694 36.10 -3.52 28.11
N LYS A 695 35.53 -3.32 29.30
CA LYS A 695 34.56 -4.24 29.91
C LYS A 695 33.13 -4.08 29.36
N ASN A 696 32.89 -3.04 28.55
CA ASN A 696 31.57 -2.71 28.01
C ASN A 696 31.56 -2.96 26.50
N VAL A 697 31.71 -4.23 26.12
CA VAL A 697 31.75 -4.67 24.72
C VAL A 697 30.58 -5.63 24.45
N ALA A 698 29.94 -5.47 23.31
CA ALA A 698 29.06 -6.47 22.71
C ALA A 698 29.60 -6.87 21.33
N VAL A 699 29.41 -8.13 20.94
CA VAL A 699 29.82 -8.63 19.62
C VAL A 699 28.61 -8.66 18.72
N CYS A 700 28.76 -8.19 17.48
CA CYS A 700 27.70 -8.23 16.49
C CYS A 700 28.15 -8.91 15.19
N TRP A 701 27.36 -9.86 14.70
CA TRP A 701 27.65 -10.58 13.47
C TRP A 701 26.40 -10.80 12.60
N GLN A 702 26.59 -10.95 11.29
CA GLN A 702 25.51 -11.18 10.32
C GLN A 702 25.34 -12.68 10.04
N ASP A 703 24.13 -13.21 10.18
CA ASP A 703 23.84 -14.60 9.83
C ASP A 703 23.58 -14.81 8.32
N ARG A 704 23.23 -16.04 7.93
CA ARG A 704 22.97 -16.41 6.52
C ARG A 704 21.63 -15.87 5.98
N GLN A 705 20.77 -15.35 6.83
CA GLN A 705 19.44 -14.82 6.48
C GLN A 705 19.42 -13.28 6.45
N ASP A 706 20.59 -12.63 6.45
CA ASP A 706 20.76 -11.19 6.53
C ASP A 706 20.17 -10.56 7.81
N TYR A 707 20.30 -11.26 8.94
CA TYR A 707 20.06 -10.68 10.26
C TYR A 707 21.36 -10.43 11.01
N TRP A 708 21.43 -9.28 11.69
CA TRP A 708 22.48 -8.97 12.64
C TRP A 708 22.08 -9.45 14.03
N THR A 709 22.94 -10.25 14.63
CA THR A 709 22.82 -10.69 16.03
C THR A 709 23.80 -9.91 16.89
N ILE A 710 23.34 -9.36 18.01
CA ILE A 710 24.19 -8.72 19.04
C ILE A 710 24.19 -9.59 20.29
N ALA A 711 25.37 -10.03 20.73
CA ALA A 711 25.57 -10.90 21.88
C ALA A 711 26.60 -10.32 22.86
N PRO A 712 26.58 -10.72 24.15
CA PRO A 712 27.49 -10.14 25.12
C PRO A 712 28.91 -10.59 24.78
N TYR A 713 29.88 -9.68 24.87
CA TYR A 713 31.27 -10.09 24.80
C TYR A 713 31.55 -10.98 26.01
N PRO A 714 32.08 -12.20 25.84
CA PRO A 714 32.37 -13.08 26.96
C PRO A 714 33.37 -12.38 27.86
N THR A 715 32.94 -12.04 29.07
CA THR A 715 33.89 -11.92 30.16
C THR A 715 34.47 -13.32 30.35
N PHE A 716 35.74 -13.49 29.99
CA PHE A 716 36.54 -14.67 30.31
C PHE A 716 36.68 -14.82 31.83
N SER A 717 35.59 -15.19 32.50
CA SER A 717 35.58 -15.44 33.95
C SER A 717 34.93 -16.78 34.32
N GLY A 718 34.36 -17.52 33.36
CA GLY A 718 33.67 -18.79 33.63
C GLY A 718 34.17 -20.02 32.87
N LEU A 719 34.79 -19.86 31.70
CA LEU A 719 35.15 -20.99 30.82
C LEU A 719 36.53 -21.61 31.10
N TRP A 720 37.27 -21.10 32.08
CA TRP A 720 38.56 -21.65 32.53
C TRP A 720 38.47 -22.37 33.89
N LYS A 721 37.27 -22.72 34.36
CA LYS A 721 37.10 -23.50 35.60
C LYS A 721 36.56 -24.92 35.41
N SER A 722 36.30 -25.39 34.19
CA SER A 722 35.80 -26.76 33.97
C SER A 722 36.53 -27.57 32.89
N SER A 723 37.76 -27.20 32.52
CA SER A 723 38.58 -28.00 31.60
C SER A 723 40.04 -28.11 32.03
N ALA A 724 40.28 -28.07 33.35
CA ALA A 724 41.53 -28.54 33.95
C ALA A 724 41.36 -29.92 34.62
N GLU A 725 40.18 -30.55 34.47
CA GLU A 725 39.91 -31.94 34.85
C GLU A 725 39.10 -32.60 33.73
N SER A 726 39.76 -32.89 32.60
CA SER A 726 39.46 -34.02 31.71
C SER A 726 40.61 -34.24 30.74
#